data_AF-B6SSR8-F1
#
_entry.id   AF-B6SSR8-F1
#
_cell.length_a   1.000
_cell.length_b   1.000
_cell.length_c   1.000
_cell.angle_alpha   90.00
_cell.angle_beta   90.00
_cell.angle_gamma   90.00
#
_symmetry.space_group_name_H-M   'P 1'
#
loop_
_entity.id
_entity.type
_entity.pdbx_description
1 polymer ?
#
loop_
_entity_poly.entity_id
_entity_poly.type
_entity_poly.pdbx_seq_one_letter_code
_entity_poly.pdbx_strand_id
1 'polypeptide(L)'
;MAKPGGSDESWEYSLRKYLLLLATLVATVTYGAGFNPPGGVWQTADPAADRIAGDPIIRDTNYARYLSFFYSNATAFASSLVVIVLVLILSVLHDNGGITMLAPLLGVLRAVMVLDLLSLMGAYAAGTFRDTLTAVYSLVLSAGVVAYLVAHLALASRAPAAEDKRGQSAPERLRKVLMLLATFAASVTYVAGLSAPGGFWDHPEDGHRPGDAILKGGPHDARLKAFFVCNTTAFVASLLILIMLLEKKLCFSQKVRSYEIYGFIAVTLISLLGAYAAGSSRQIDTTIYVSALVGAVAVCILIQVVFVLLFQTNSSQGQQTPTQGPLTNNGNGSDEHQQTQGPQTSMDSKDRDEQQQQTHGLQTSDDNVSDHQQQQQQQTQSPQTSNGNGNASDEHEKQQNPALEKARSLVLLLATLAAAITYQAGLNPPGGLWQSNGRLYKIGDPILLTTNPRRYKAFYYCNSVAFVASLVAVMLVRKKTLHHHNALEAAMVLDLFGLIGAYAAGSCRDVSTSIYAMALAGAVLVYVVIHVVFLTLDEKDGSSARRNDDASFEEREKKEAGLVEKRRKRLLLFAILAATITYQAGLTPPGGFLVQDDNRTGRHAGDAVLLNNYPRRYTAFFYCNSVSFMLSIALIILLVNPNLYRPAIRSNALSVCTAAGLIGIMGGYAAGCTQHLKTSIYIFVLAAVVLSTVVFLAAVFLVIHLRKKDDNANSTNRAAAREAPGEEQEANAGAGVPNAMGGEQRGPQGAKARRKEKRAHAKRKYLMLLGILVASVTYQAGLAPPGGAWQSNDGTHTAGDPVMHDYRRARYLAFFYSNSTSFVASVVVVVLLLPESLHKKWWWLGVMNATIVLDLLGLLIAYAAGSSRTWKTSVVVSALVLAVLAYFAIHVLLSSCVRRGKKTAPDSPSPPQDQENREENEAATKEVELQGPAC
;
A
#
# COMPACT_ATOMS: atom_id res chain seq x y z
N MET A 1 -21.03 36.59 25.64
CA MET A 1 -21.41 35.44 24.78
C MET A 1 -20.29 34.42 24.76
N ALA A 2 -20.58 33.12 24.82
CA ALA A 2 -19.56 32.06 24.72
C ALA A 2 -19.25 31.70 23.26
N LYS A 3 -18.01 31.29 22.96
CA LYS A 3 -17.66 30.71 21.66
C LYS A 3 -18.32 29.32 21.54
N PRO A 4 -18.96 28.97 20.40
CA PRO A 4 -19.40 27.60 20.19
C PRO A 4 -18.20 26.65 20.16
N GLY A 5 -18.37 25.47 20.78
CA GLY A 5 -17.34 24.44 20.85
C GLY A 5 -16.90 23.95 19.46
N GLY A 6 -15.66 23.46 19.36
CA GLY A 6 -15.14 22.92 18.11
C GLY A 6 -15.95 21.71 17.65
N SER A 7 -16.50 21.75 16.43
CA SER A 7 -17.25 20.65 15.84
C SER A 7 -16.35 19.43 15.63
N ASP A 8 -16.75 18.28 16.17
CA ASP A 8 -15.99 17.02 16.05
C ASP A 8 -15.83 16.62 14.57
N GLU A 9 -14.59 16.41 14.12
CA GLU A 9 -14.34 16.01 12.72
C GLU A 9 -14.92 14.60 12.49
N SER A 10 -15.89 14.49 11.58
CA SER A 10 -16.50 13.20 11.22
C SER A 10 -15.43 12.15 10.92
N TRP A 11 -15.57 10.98 11.56
CA TRP A 11 -14.54 9.94 11.57
C TRP A 11 -14.15 9.47 10.15
N GLU A 12 -15.09 9.45 9.21
CA GLU A 12 -14.85 9.13 7.79
C GLU A 12 -13.84 10.09 7.15
N TYR A 13 -13.90 11.38 7.49
CA TYR A 13 -12.91 12.35 7.03
C TYR A 13 -11.54 12.07 7.67
N SER A 14 -11.47 11.76 8.96
CA SER A 14 -10.19 11.36 9.60
C SER A 14 -9.58 10.12 8.92
N LEU A 15 -10.41 9.12 8.60
CA LEU A 15 -10.01 7.85 7.99
C LEU A 15 -9.94 7.87 6.45
N ARG A 16 -10.19 9.00 5.78
CA ARG A 16 -10.28 9.11 4.31
C ARG A 16 -9.13 8.46 3.51
N LYS A 17 -7.91 8.44 4.07
CA LYS A 17 -6.73 7.80 3.46
C LYS A 17 -6.83 6.26 3.43
N TYR A 18 -7.49 5.70 4.44
CA TYR A 18 -7.72 4.26 4.63
C TYR A 18 -8.90 3.79 3.78
N LEU A 19 -9.98 4.56 3.75
CA LEU A 19 -11.14 4.32 2.88
C LEU A 19 -10.74 4.30 1.40
N LEU A 20 -9.92 5.27 0.99
CA LEU A 20 -9.36 5.29 -0.37
C LEU A 20 -8.55 4.03 -0.65
N LEU A 21 -7.63 3.65 0.25
CA LEU A 21 -6.73 2.51 0.08
C LEU A 21 -7.49 1.17 0.04
N LEU A 22 -8.56 1.01 0.82
CA LEU A 22 -9.43 -0.17 0.77
C LEU A 22 -10.19 -0.25 -0.56
N ALA A 23 -10.87 0.81 -0.99
CA ALA A 23 -11.59 0.81 -2.27
C ALA A 23 -10.64 0.67 -3.48
N THR A 24 -9.43 1.24 -3.40
CA THR A 24 -8.31 1.02 -4.33
C THR A 24 -7.93 -0.47 -4.42
N LEU A 25 -7.89 -1.19 -3.29
CA LEU A 25 -7.64 -2.64 -3.28
C LEU A 25 -8.81 -3.42 -3.89
N VAL A 26 -10.04 -3.12 -3.48
CA VAL A 26 -11.24 -3.86 -3.89
C VAL A 26 -11.49 -3.69 -5.39
N ALA A 27 -11.38 -2.47 -5.93
CA ALA A 27 -11.40 -2.23 -7.37
C ALA A 27 -10.32 -3.03 -8.13
N THR A 28 -9.14 -3.22 -7.54
CA THR A 28 -8.03 -3.95 -8.18
C THR A 28 -8.33 -5.44 -8.33
N VAL A 29 -8.72 -6.09 -7.23
CA VAL A 29 -8.95 -7.55 -7.25
C VAL A 29 -10.21 -7.91 -8.01
N THR A 30 -11.23 -7.05 -7.99
CA THR A 30 -12.47 -7.24 -8.77
C THR A 30 -12.25 -6.99 -10.27
N TYR A 31 -11.38 -6.05 -10.67
CA TYR A 31 -11.02 -5.84 -12.08
C TYR A 31 -10.41 -7.09 -12.71
N GLY A 32 -9.38 -7.68 -12.06
CA GLY A 32 -8.74 -8.91 -12.56
C GLY A 32 -9.68 -10.13 -12.58
N ALA A 33 -10.46 -10.30 -11.51
CA ALA A 33 -11.47 -11.37 -11.40
C ALA A 33 -12.62 -11.25 -12.41
N GLY A 34 -12.93 -10.03 -12.88
CA GLY A 34 -13.95 -9.82 -13.92
C GLY A 34 -13.54 -10.32 -15.31
N PHE A 35 -12.24 -10.55 -15.54
CA PHE A 35 -11.71 -11.08 -16.81
C PHE A 35 -11.32 -12.56 -16.73
N ASN A 36 -10.92 -13.00 -15.53
CA ASN A 36 -10.53 -14.38 -15.20
C ASN A 36 -11.52 -14.96 -14.17
N PRO A 37 -12.68 -15.47 -14.61
CA PRO A 37 -13.73 -15.93 -13.72
C PRO A 37 -13.36 -17.24 -12.98
N PRO A 38 -13.93 -17.49 -11.79
CA PRO A 38 -13.68 -18.70 -11.02
C PRO A 38 -14.21 -19.93 -11.76
N GLY A 39 -13.37 -20.95 -11.92
CA GLY A 39 -13.68 -22.09 -12.78
C GLY A 39 -13.19 -21.93 -14.23
N GLY A 40 -12.52 -20.84 -14.57
CA GLY A 40 -11.86 -20.69 -15.87
C GLY A 40 -12.83 -20.46 -17.04
N VAL A 41 -12.29 -20.66 -18.24
CA VAL A 41 -12.96 -20.34 -19.51
C VAL A 41 -12.69 -21.44 -20.54
N TRP A 42 -13.66 -21.71 -21.42
CA TRP A 42 -13.53 -22.74 -22.45
C TRP A 42 -12.38 -22.42 -23.42
N GLN A 43 -11.47 -23.36 -23.72
CA GLN A 43 -10.48 -23.22 -24.80
C GLN A 43 -10.98 -23.75 -26.15
N THR A 44 -12.21 -24.28 -26.22
CA THR A 44 -12.84 -24.76 -27.46
C THR A 44 -14.24 -24.17 -27.62
N ALA A 45 -14.73 -24.14 -28.86
CA ALA A 45 -16.11 -23.78 -29.18
C ALA A 45 -16.90 -25.04 -29.57
N ASP A 46 -18.14 -25.14 -29.12
CA ASP A 46 -19.07 -26.23 -29.45
C ASP A 46 -20.44 -25.62 -29.84
N PRO A 47 -20.71 -25.50 -31.15
CA PRO A 47 -21.96 -24.95 -31.66
C PRO A 47 -23.20 -25.76 -31.28
N ALA A 48 -23.07 -27.06 -30.97
CA ALA A 48 -24.21 -27.89 -30.56
C ALA A 48 -24.63 -27.62 -29.10
N ALA A 49 -23.74 -27.04 -28.29
CA ALA A 49 -23.96 -26.74 -26.88
C ALA A 49 -24.00 -25.23 -26.53
N ASP A 50 -24.10 -24.32 -27.51
CA ASP A 50 -23.95 -22.85 -27.37
C ASP A 50 -22.64 -22.42 -26.65
N ARG A 51 -21.59 -23.24 -26.73
CA ARG A 51 -20.30 -22.92 -26.08
C ARG A 51 -19.43 -22.11 -27.02
N ILE A 52 -19.03 -20.94 -26.53
CA ILE A 52 -18.14 -20.01 -27.23
C ILE A 52 -16.79 -20.00 -26.51
N ALA A 53 -15.70 -20.14 -27.26
CA ALA A 53 -14.37 -20.10 -26.70
C ALA A 53 -14.13 -18.80 -25.90
N GLY A 54 -13.44 -18.93 -24.77
CA GLY A 54 -13.12 -17.85 -23.84
C GLY A 54 -14.26 -17.43 -22.91
N ASP A 55 -15.48 -18.00 -23.01
CA ASP A 55 -16.57 -17.73 -22.05
C ASP A 55 -16.42 -18.54 -20.73
N PRO A 56 -16.96 -18.05 -19.60
CA PRO A 56 -16.82 -18.68 -18.28
C PRO A 56 -17.46 -20.08 -18.22
N ILE A 57 -16.70 -21.12 -17.88
CA ILE A 57 -17.22 -22.50 -17.77
C ILE A 57 -18.30 -22.62 -16.67
N ILE A 58 -18.15 -21.80 -15.62
CA ILE A 58 -19.14 -21.66 -14.53
C ILE A 58 -20.51 -21.17 -15.02
N ARG A 59 -20.59 -20.45 -16.15
CA ARG A 59 -21.86 -19.99 -16.77
C ARG A 59 -22.76 -21.17 -17.10
N ASP A 60 -22.18 -22.20 -17.70
CA ASP A 60 -22.92 -23.30 -18.32
C ASP A 60 -23.05 -24.50 -17.35
N THR A 61 -22.10 -24.65 -16.42
CA THR A 61 -22.13 -25.69 -15.38
C THR A 61 -22.94 -25.30 -14.14
N ASN A 62 -23.02 -24.01 -13.78
CA ASN A 62 -23.90 -23.51 -12.72
C ASN A 62 -24.23 -22.02 -12.92
N TYR A 63 -25.22 -21.75 -13.78
CA TYR A 63 -25.62 -20.39 -14.14
C TYR A 63 -25.98 -19.49 -12.94
N ALA A 64 -26.61 -20.04 -11.89
CA ALA A 64 -26.96 -19.28 -10.68
C ALA A 64 -25.71 -18.82 -9.89
N ARG A 65 -24.73 -19.71 -9.72
CA ARG A 65 -23.44 -19.41 -9.08
C ARG A 65 -22.62 -18.41 -9.92
N TYR A 66 -22.60 -18.56 -11.24
CA TYR A 66 -22.02 -17.57 -12.15
C TYR A 66 -22.66 -16.19 -12.01
N LEU A 67 -24.00 -16.12 -12.02
CA LEU A 67 -24.74 -14.87 -11.97
C LEU A 67 -24.54 -14.14 -10.63
N SER A 68 -24.50 -14.89 -9.53
CA SER A 68 -24.13 -14.37 -8.20
C SER A 68 -22.71 -13.81 -8.19
N PHE A 69 -21.70 -14.59 -8.63
CA PHE A 69 -20.32 -14.10 -8.74
C PHE A 69 -20.22 -12.84 -9.60
N PHE A 70 -20.82 -12.86 -10.80
CA PHE A 70 -20.71 -11.79 -11.79
C PHE A 70 -21.28 -10.46 -11.26
N TYR A 71 -22.51 -10.46 -10.75
CA TYR A 71 -23.12 -9.23 -10.25
C TYR A 71 -22.47 -8.75 -8.95
N SER A 72 -22.08 -9.64 -8.05
CA SER A 72 -21.35 -9.26 -6.83
C SER A 72 -19.97 -8.67 -7.14
N ASN A 73 -19.19 -9.27 -8.05
CA ASN A 73 -17.88 -8.74 -8.45
C ASN A 73 -17.99 -7.40 -9.20
N ALA A 74 -18.97 -7.27 -10.11
CA ALA A 74 -19.22 -6.02 -10.84
C ALA A 74 -19.76 -4.90 -9.94
N THR A 75 -20.60 -5.23 -8.95
CA THR A 75 -21.09 -4.26 -7.95
C THR A 75 -19.93 -3.79 -7.09
N ALA A 76 -19.10 -4.69 -6.54
CA ALA A 76 -17.92 -4.34 -5.76
C ALA A 76 -16.94 -3.45 -6.55
N PHE A 77 -16.65 -3.78 -7.82
CA PHE A 77 -15.83 -2.93 -8.68
C PHE A 77 -16.41 -1.50 -8.81
N ALA A 78 -17.71 -1.39 -9.12
CA ALA A 78 -18.37 -0.11 -9.31
C ALA A 78 -18.51 0.69 -7.99
N SER A 79 -18.88 0.06 -6.88
CA SER A 79 -18.99 0.69 -5.56
C SER A 79 -17.64 1.21 -5.08
N SER A 80 -16.56 0.46 -5.31
CA SER A 80 -15.21 0.90 -4.98
C SER A 80 -14.78 2.14 -5.77
N LEU A 81 -15.08 2.21 -7.07
CA LEU A 81 -14.85 3.44 -7.84
C LEU A 81 -15.70 4.61 -7.30
N VAL A 82 -16.95 4.37 -6.89
CA VAL A 82 -17.78 5.39 -6.24
C VAL A 82 -17.19 5.82 -4.89
N VAL A 83 -16.69 4.92 -4.05
CA VAL A 83 -16.03 5.25 -2.77
C VAL A 83 -14.77 6.07 -3.00
N ILE A 84 -13.91 5.69 -3.96
CA ILE A 84 -12.72 6.47 -4.35
C ILE A 84 -13.12 7.92 -4.70
N VAL A 85 -14.18 8.08 -5.50
CA VAL A 85 -14.66 9.38 -5.96
C VAL A 85 -15.32 10.17 -4.83
N LEU A 86 -16.19 9.57 -4.01
CA LEU A 86 -16.80 10.16 -2.83
C LEU A 86 -15.74 10.67 -1.84
N VAL A 87 -14.69 9.88 -1.59
CA VAL A 87 -13.59 10.24 -0.70
C VAL A 87 -12.75 11.41 -1.26
N LEU A 88 -12.54 11.45 -2.58
CA LEU A 88 -11.89 12.59 -3.26
C LEU A 88 -12.77 13.86 -3.24
N ILE A 89 -14.09 13.72 -3.38
CA ILE A 89 -15.07 14.82 -3.28
C ILE A 89 -15.16 15.34 -1.84
N LEU A 90 -15.24 14.46 -0.85
CA LEU A 90 -15.27 14.81 0.57
C LEU A 90 -13.99 15.59 0.97
N SER A 91 -12.83 15.14 0.49
CA SER A 91 -11.54 15.83 0.61
C SER A 91 -11.48 17.19 -0.11
N VAL A 92 -12.43 17.48 -1.00
CA VAL A 92 -12.56 18.74 -1.74
C VAL A 92 -13.65 19.64 -1.14
N LEU A 93 -14.70 19.09 -0.54
CA LEU A 93 -15.85 19.85 -0.04
C LEU A 93 -15.64 20.35 1.40
N HIS A 94 -15.05 19.52 2.28
CA HIS A 94 -14.75 19.89 3.67
C HIS A 94 -13.86 21.15 3.74
N ASP A 95 -12.78 21.20 2.94
CA ASP A 95 -11.85 22.33 2.84
C ASP A 95 -12.52 23.66 2.38
N ASN A 96 -13.77 23.64 1.91
CA ASN A 96 -14.53 24.84 1.54
C ASN A 96 -15.46 25.34 2.68
N GLY A 97 -15.56 24.64 3.81
CA GLY A 97 -16.43 24.98 4.94
C GLY A 97 -17.90 24.54 4.83
N GLY A 98 -18.25 23.72 3.84
CA GLY A 98 -19.62 23.25 3.59
C GLY A 98 -20.07 22.13 4.53
N ILE A 99 -20.19 22.40 5.83
CA ILE A 99 -20.51 21.39 6.86
C ILE A 99 -21.93 20.80 6.66
N THR A 100 -22.92 21.63 6.32
CA THR A 100 -24.32 21.18 6.10
C THR A 100 -24.50 20.27 4.89
N MET A 101 -23.67 20.39 3.84
CA MET A 101 -23.69 19.46 2.70
C MET A 101 -22.95 18.14 2.98
N LEU A 102 -22.22 18.01 4.10
CA LEU A 102 -21.41 16.84 4.39
C LEU A 102 -22.24 15.64 4.88
N ALA A 103 -23.31 15.89 5.64
CA ALA A 103 -24.12 14.85 6.28
C ALA A 103 -24.74 13.81 5.32
N PRO A 104 -25.47 14.20 4.24
CA PRO A 104 -26.00 13.23 3.29
C PRO A 104 -24.89 12.48 2.53
N LEU A 105 -23.76 13.16 2.24
CA LEU A 105 -22.63 12.55 1.54
C LEU A 105 -21.94 11.45 2.37
N LEU A 106 -21.83 11.64 3.69
CA LEU A 106 -21.38 10.63 4.65
C LEU A 106 -22.37 9.44 4.72
N GLY A 107 -23.67 9.72 4.76
CA GLY A 107 -24.71 8.67 4.73
C GLY A 107 -24.59 7.77 3.50
N VAL A 108 -24.45 8.38 2.31
CA VAL A 108 -24.20 7.66 1.05
C VAL A 108 -22.86 6.90 1.09
N LEU A 109 -21.78 7.52 1.57
CA LEU A 109 -20.46 6.88 1.65
C LEU A 109 -20.49 5.60 2.49
N ARG A 110 -21.14 5.62 3.66
CA ARG A 110 -21.32 4.41 4.49
C ARG A 110 -22.15 3.34 3.78
N ALA A 111 -23.27 3.71 3.16
CA ALA A 111 -24.13 2.76 2.46
C ALA A 111 -23.38 2.08 1.30
N VAL A 112 -22.63 2.84 0.50
CA VAL A 112 -21.82 2.30 -0.60
C VAL A 112 -20.67 1.44 -0.07
N MET A 113 -20.01 1.81 1.04
CA MET A 113 -18.96 0.97 1.66
C MET A 113 -19.50 -0.37 2.20
N VAL A 114 -20.69 -0.40 2.78
CA VAL A 114 -21.30 -1.66 3.25
C VAL A 114 -21.72 -2.52 2.05
N LEU A 115 -22.28 -1.91 1.00
CA LEU A 115 -22.57 -2.59 -0.26
C LEU A 115 -21.30 -3.17 -0.90
N ASP A 116 -20.20 -2.42 -0.92
CA ASP A 116 -18.89 -2.82 -1.44
C ASP A 116 -18.33 -4.06 -0.74
N LEU A 117 -18.33 -4.04 0.59
CA LEU A 117 -17.89 -5.14 1.45
C LEU A 117 -18.75 -6.41 1.27
N LEU A 118 -20.08 -6.26 1.29
CA LEU A 118 -21.01 -7.38 1.09
C LEU A 118 -20.93 -7.95 -0.33
N SER A 119 -20.72 -7.10 -1.33
CA SER A 119 -20.54 -7.51 -2.73
C SER A 119 -19.22 -8.24 -2.92
N LEU A 120 -18.12 -7.78 -2.32
CA LEU A 120 -16.83 -8.48 -2.35
C LEU A 120 -16.93 -9.86 -1.68
N MET A 121 -17.57 -9.95 -0.53
CA MET A 121 -17.73 -11.22 0.20
C MET A 121 -18.67 -12.20 -0.53
N GLY A 122 -19.76 -11.70 -1.14
CA GLY A 122 -20.65 -12.49 -1.99
C GLY A 122 -19.94 -13.02 -3.24
N ALA A 123 -19.11 -12.22 -3.89
CA ALA A 123 -18.29 -12.64 -5.02
C ALA A 123 -17.26 -13.71 -4.61
N TYR A 124 -16.57 -13.52 -3.49
CA TYR A 124 -15.62 -14.50 -2.97
C TYR A 124 -16.30 -15.83 -2.65
N ALA A 125 -17.44 -15.82 -1.94
CA ALA A 125 -18.19 -17.02 -1.62
C ALA A 125 -18.67 -17.74 -2.89
N ALA A 126 -19.41 -17.06 -3.77
CA ALA A 126 -19.89 -17.64 -5.03
C ALA A 126 -18.75 -18.19 -5.89
N GLY A 127 -17.58 -17.56 -5.91
CA GLY A 127 -16.42 -18.04 -6.65
C GLY A 127 -15.72 -19.25 -6.01
N THR A 128 -15.66 -19.35 -4.68
CA THR A 128 -14.88 -20.39 -3.97
C THR A 128 -15.60 -21.71 -3.73
N PHE A 129 -16.92 -21.80 -3.91
CA PHE A 129 -17.65 -23.07 -3.73
C PHE A 129 -17.16 -24.16 -4.71
N ARG A 130 -16.48 -25.22 -4.24
CA ARG A 130 -16.04 -26.37 -5.05
C ARG A 130 -16.67 -27.70 -4.65
N ASP A 131 -17.08 -27.79 -3.39
CA ASP A 131 -17.78 -28.93 -2.79
C ASP A 131 -18.65 -28.44 -1.62
N THR A 132 -19.44 -29.34 -1.02
CA THR A 132 -20.34 -29.01 0.09
C THR A 132 -19.58 -28.44 1.30
N LEU A 133 -18.36 -28.92 1.56
CA LEU A 133 -17.54 -28.47 2.69
C LEU A 133 -17.11 -27.01 2.49
N THR A 134 -16.45 -26.69 1.37
CA THR A 134 -16.00 -25.32 1.06
C THR A 134 -17.16 -24.33 0.94
N ALA A 135 -18.31 -24.78 0.43
CA ALA A 135 -19.52 -23.97 0.37
C ALA A 135 -20.10 -23.66 1.76
N VAL A 136 -20.37 -24.68 2.59
CA VAL A 136 -20.88 -24.49 3.95
C VAL A 136 -19.91 -23.66 4.80
N TYR A 137 -18.61 -23.94 4.74
CA TYR A 137 -17.61 -23.20 5.50
C TYR A 137 -17.59 -21.71 5.15
N SER A 138 -17.57 -21.39 3.85
CA SER A 138 -17.55 -20.00 3.37
C SER A 138 -18.87 -19.27 3.65
N LEU A 139 -20.01 -19.97 3.59
CA LEU A 139 -21.33 -19.42 3.96
C LEU A 139 -21.43 -19.13 5.46
N VAL A 140 -21.02 -20.06 6.32
CA VAL A 140 -21.04 -19.89 7.79
C VAL A 140 -20.15 -18.71 8.22
N LEU A 141 -18.94 -18.60 7.68
CA LEU A 141 -18.06 -17.46 7.95
C LEU A 141 -18.64 -16.13 7.43
N SER A 142 -19.23 -16.12 6.23
CA SER A 142 -19.89 -14.93 5.67
C SER A 142 -21.10 -14.49 6.51
N ALA A 143 -21.91 -15.45 6.97
CA ALA A 143 -23.04 -15.20 7.87
C ALA A 143 -22.57 -14.66 9.23
N GLY A 144 -21.44 -15.14 9.75
CA GLY A 144 -20.80 -14.59 10.96
C GLY A 144 -20.40 -13.12 10.81
N VAL A 145 -19.81 -12.73 9.67
CA VAL A 145 -19.50 -11.31 9.37
C VAL A 145 -20.78 -10.47 9.26
N VAL A 146 -21.82 -10.97 8.60
CA VAL A 146 -23.11 -10.27 8.49
C VAL A 146 -23.76 -10.10 9.86
N ALA A 147 -23.77 -11.15 10.70
CA ALA A 147 -24.29 -11.10 12.06
C ALA A 147 -23.51 -10.10 12.93
N TYR A 148 -22.18 -10.07 12.83
CA TYR A 148 -21.33 -9.06 13.49
C TYR A 148 -21.68 -7.63 13.06
N LEU A 149 -21.84 -7.40 11.74
CA LEU A 149 -22.22 -6.08 11.19
C LEU A 149 -23.62 -5.64 11.64
N VAL A 150 -24.60 -6.55 11.64
CA VAL A 150 -25.98 -6.27 12.07
C VAL A 150 -26.05 -6.02 13.58
N ALA A 151 -25.37 -6.83 14.39
CA ALA A 151 -25.27 -6.63 15.83
C ALA A 151 -24.60 -5.28 16.16
N HIS A 152 -23.52 -4.92 15.45
CA HIS A 152 -22.88 -3.62 15.62
C HIS A 152 -23.80 -2.46 15.20
N LEU A 153 -24.53 -2.56 14.09
CA LEU A 153 -25.49 -1.55 13.66
C LEU A 153 -26.61 -1.33 14.70
N ALA A 154 -27.11 -2.42 15.31
CA ALA A 154 -28.13 -2.37 16.36
C ALA A 154 -27.60 -1.85 17.72
N LEU A 155 -26.32 -2.05 18.02
CA LEU A 155 -25.64 -1.42 19.17
C LEU A 155 -25.38 0.07 18.93
N ALA A 156 -24.96 0.44 17.72
CA ALA A 156 -24.64 1.81 17.34
C ALA A 156 -25.87 2.73 17.29
N SER A 157 -27.07 2.18 17.04
CA SER A 157 -28.35 2.91 17.09
C SER A 157 -28.94 3.03 18.50
N ARG A 158 -28.53 2.16 19.45
CA ARG A 158 -29.00 2.16 20.85
C ARG A 158 -28.13 2.97 21.81
N ALA A 159 -26.88 3.29 21.44
CA ALA A 159 -25.94 3.97 22.32
C ALA A 159 -26.19 5.50 22.41
N PRO A 160 -26.60 6.07 23.57
CA PRO A 160 -26.70 7.51 23.75
C PRO A 160 -25.31 8.17 23.67
N ALA A 161 -25.28 9.46 23.32
CA ALA A 161 -24.04 10.20 23.08
C ALA A 161 -23.36 10.68 24.37
N ALA A 162 -22.85 9.76 25.19
CA ALA A 162 -21.99 10.09 26.33
C ALA A 162 -20.61 10.59 25.85
N GLU A 163 -20.14 11.74 26.37
CA GLU A 163 -18.79 12.25 26.13
C GLU A 163 -17.73 11.45 26.92
N ASP A 164 -17.21 10.37 26.34
CA ASP A 164 -16.02 9.72 26.90
C ASP A 164 -14.76 10.56 26.65
N LYS A 165 -14.36 11.34 27.66
CA LYS A 165 -13.14 12.15 27.68
C LYS A 165 -11.87 11.36 28.05
N ARG A 166 -11.88 10.02 28.10
CA ARG A 166 -10.71 9.15 28.38
C ARG A 166 -10.40 8.10 27.30
N GLY A 167 -10.75 8.37 26.04
CA GLY A 167 -10.36 7.52 24.90
C GLY A 167 -8.93 7.75 24.37
N GLN A 168 -7.89 7.17 24.99
CA GLN A 168 -6.57 7.04 24.33
C GLN A 168 -6.64 6.01 23.19
N SER A 169 -7.07 6.45 22.01
CA SER A 169 -7.15 5.60 20.81
C SER A 169 -5.82 4.88 20.55
N ALA A 170 -5.87 3.58 20.23
CA ALA A 170 -4.68 2.79 19.90
C ALA A 170 -3.79 3.56 18.92
N PRO A 171 -2.48 3.73 19.23
CA PRO A 171 -1.66 4.79 18.63
C PRO A 171 -1.69 4.68 17.12
N GLU A 172 -1.96 5.78 16.40
CA GLU A 172 -2.38 5.74 14.98
C GLU A 172 -1.47 4.90 14.07
N ARG A 173 -0.18 4.81 14.41
CA ARG A 173 0.85 3.98 13.76
C ARG A 173 0.46 2.50 13.75
N LEU A 174 -0.05 1.98 14.86
CA LEU A 174 -0.54 0.61 15.00
C LEU A 174 -1.69 0.36 14.01
N ARG A 175 -2.68 1.25 13.98
CA ARG A 175 -3.86 1.21 13.09
C ARG A 175 -3.45 1.23 11.61
N LYS A 176 -2.56 2.15 11.22
CA LYS A 176 -2.01 2.26 9.85
C LYS A 176 -1.38 0.96 9.37
N VAL A 177 -0.53 0.35 10.21
CA VAL A 177 0.23 -0.87 9.87
C VAL A 177 -0.67 -2.11 9.84
N LEU A 178 -1.58 -2.25 10.81
CA LEU A 178 -2.50 -3.40 10.84
C LEU A 178 -3.50 -3.39 9.69
N MET A 179 -3.98 -2.21 9.31
CA MET A 179 -4.86 -2.08 8.16
C MET A 179 -4.11 -2.39 6.86
N LEU A 180 -2.84 -2.00 6.71
CA LEU A 180 -2.03 -2.40 5.55
C LEU A 180 -1.92 -3.94 5.45
N LEU A 181 -1.61 -4.62 6.56
CA LEU A 181 -1.52 -6.07 6.64
C LEU A 181 -2.86 -6.74 6.29
N ALA A 182 -3.97 -6.25 6.83
CA ALA A 182 -5.29 -6.80 6.57
C ALA A 182 -5.78 -6.54 5.13
N THR A 183 -5.53 -5.36 4.58
CA THR A 183 -5.70 -5.04 3.15
C THR A 183 -4.94 -6.04 2.27
N PHE A 184 -3.67 -6.30 2.57
CA PHE A 184 -2.85 -7.27 1.84
C PHE A 184 -3.40 -8.70 1.91
N ALA A 185 -3.75 -9.16 3.11
CA ALA A 185 -4.28 -10.50 3.30
C ALA A 185 -5.61 -10.66 2.53
N ALA A 186 -6.48 -9.65 2.56
CA ALA A 186 -7.75 -9.64 1.84
C ALA A 186 -7.56 -9.77 0.32
N SER A 187 -6.64 -9.00 -0.29
CA SER A 187 -6.45 -9.08 -1.75
C SER A 187 -5.82 -10.39 -2.21
N VAL A 188 -4.77 -10.83 -1.51
CA VAL A 188 -3.99 -12.02 -1.88
C VAL A 188 -4.86 -13.27 -1.76
N THR A 189 -5.65 -13.38 -0.69
CA THR A 189 -6.59 -14.49 -0.49
C THR A 189 -7.78 -14.41 -1.45
N TYR A 190 -8.33 -13.23 -1.76
CA TYR A 190 -9.39 -13.09 -2.75
C TYR A 190 -8.98 -13.64 -4.12
N VAL A 191 -7.86 -13.16 -4.67
CA VAL A 191 -7.36 -13.59 -5.98
C VAL A 191 -7.06 -15.10 -5.98
N ALA A 192 -6.38 -15.59 -4.96
CA ALA A 192 -6.02 -17.00 -4.86
C ALA A 192 -7.22 -17.95 -4.70
N GLY A 193 -8.27 -17.52 -3.99
CA GLY A 193 -9.50 -18.29 -3.84
C GLY A 193 -10.30 -18.41 -5.14
N LEU A 194 -10.30 -17.35 -5.97
CA LEU A 194 -10.99 -17.39 -7.27
C LEU A 194 -10.24 -18.20 -8.31
N SER A 195 -8.91 -18.06 -8.40
CA SER A 195 -8.06 -18.75 -9.38
C SER A 195 -7.77 -20.22 -9.05
N ALA A 196 -7.84 -20.60 -7.76
CA ALA A 196 -7.37 -21.88 -7.21
C ALA A 196 -5.87 -22.17 -7.46
N PRO A 197 -5.21 -23.02 -6.64
CA PRO A 197 -3.82 -23.41 -6.89
C PRO A 197 -3.78 -24.31 -8.13
N GLY A 198 -3.17 -23.82 -9.21
CA GLY A 198 -3.02 -24.58 -10.46
C GLY A 198 -4.15 -24.44 -11.50
N GLY A 199 -5.22 -23.70 -11.22
CA GLY A 199 -6.30 -23.47 -12.19
C GLY A 199 -7.32 -24.61 -12.33
N PHE A 200 -7.94 -24.69 -13.52
CA PHE A 200 -9.21 -25.42 -13.76
C PHE A 200 -9.19 -26.26 -15.04
N TRP A 201 -10.01 -27.30 -15.04
CA TRP A 201 -10.35 -28.08 -16.23
C TRP A 201 -11.26 -27.29 -17.18
N ASP A 202 -10.99 -27.37 -18.47
CA ASP A 202 -11.74 -26.76 -19.57
C ASP A 202 -12.28 -27.76 -20.61
N HIS A 203 -11.98 -29.05 -20.42
CA HIS A 203 -12.49 -30.18 -21.21
C HIS A 203 -13.00 -31.30 -20.29
N PRO A 204 -13.93 -32.18 -20.75
CA PRO A 204 -14.60 -33.19 -19.91
C PRO A 204 -13.95 -34.59 -19.94
N GLU A 205 -12.69 -34.69 -20.37
CA GLU A 205 -12.00 -35.97 -20.57
C GLU A 205 -11.49 -36.57 -19.25
N ASP A 206 -11.05 -37.84 -19.27
CA ASP A 206 -10.58 -38.63 -18.12
C ASP A 206 -11.53 -38.66 -16.88
N GLY A 207 -12.82 -38.35 -17.09
CA GLY A 207 -13.83 -38.29 -16.03
C GLY A 207 -13.82 -37.00 -15.21
N HIS A 208 -13.02 -36.00 -15.60
CA HIS A 208 -12.98 -34.69 -14.98
C HIS A 208 -14.18 -33.82 -15.42
N ARG A 209 -14.60 -32.90 -14.55
CA ARG A 209 -15.70 -31.96 -14.83
C ARG A 209 -15.13 -30.58 -15.19
N PRO A 210 -15.51 -29.99 -16.34
CA PRO A 210 -15.12 -28.62 -16.66
C PRO A 210 -15.47 -27.65 -15.51
N GLY A 211 -14.55 -26.76 -15.17
CA GLY A 211 -14.69 -25.78 -14.09
C GLY A 211 -14.32 -26.28 -12.69
N ASP A 212 -14.08 -27.59 -12.51
CA ASP A 212 -13.41 -28.09 -11.30
C ASP A 212 -11.90 -27.78 -11.34
N ALA A 213 -11.30 -27.65 -10.16
CA ALA A 213 -9.87 -27.36 -10.03
C ALA A 213 -9.03 -28.61 -10.35
N ILE A 214 -7.88 -28.42 -10.99
CA ILE A 214 -7.02 -29.53 -11.47
C ILE A 214 -6.58 -30.47 -10.33
N LEU A 215 -6.46 -29.96 -9.11
CA LEU A 215 -6.06 -30.73 -7.91
C LEU A 215 -7.21 -31.50 -7.23
N LYS A 216 -8.46 -31.37 -7.70
CA LYS A 216 -9.66 -31.97 -7.08
C LYS A 216 -9.80 -33.45 -7.45
N GLY A 217 -10.22 -34.28 -6.51
CA GLY A 217 -10.49 -35.71 -6.71
C GLY A 217 -9.26 -36.63 -6.85
N GLY A 218 -8.05 -36.06 -6.92
CA GLY A 218 -6.79 -36.81 -6.99
C GLY A 218 -5.98 -36.82 -5.68
N PRO A 219 -4.71 -37.26 -5.69
CA PRO A 219 -3.81 -37.29 -4.53
C PRO A 219 -3.58 -35.94 -3.83
N HIS A 220 -3.98 -34.83 -4.46
CA HIS A 220 -3.85 -33.48 -3.96
C HIS A 220 -5.16 -32.89 -3.39
N ASP A 221 -6.28 -33.63 -3.43
CA ASP A 221 -7.60 -33.13 -3.02
C ASP A 221 -7.65 -32.65 -1.56
N ALA A 222 -7.03 -33.40 -0.64
CA ALA A 222 -6.90 -33.00 0.76
C ALA A 222 -6.09 -31.71 0.93
N ARG A 223 -5.07 -31.48 0.09
CA ARG A 223 -4.27 -30.24 0.07
C ARG A 223 -5.08 -29.07 -0.48
N LEU A 224 -5.88 -29.31 -1.52
CA LEU A 224 -6.78 -28.32 -2.10
C LEU A 224 -7.85 -27.87 -1.09
N LYS A 225 -8.44 -28.81 -0.34
CA LYS A 225 -9.39 -28.53 0.75
C LYS A 225 -8.73 -27.74 1.89
N ALA A 226 -7.54 -28.16 2.34
CA ALA A 226 -6.78 -27.43 3.35
C ALA A 226 -6.41 -26.01 2.89
N PHE A 227 -6.00 -25.84 1.62
CA PHE A 227 -5.79 -24.53 1.01
C PHE A 227 -7.05 -23.67 1.10
N PHE A 228 -8.21 -24.15 0.66
CA PHE A 228 -9.44 -23.34 0.67
C PHE A 228 -9.91 -22.97 2.08
N VAL A 229 -9.87 -23.90 3.03
CA VAL A 229 -10.23 -23.61 4.44
C VAL A 229 -9.31 -22.52 4.99
N CYS A 230 -7.99 -22.68 4.87
CA CYS A 230 -7.02 -21.68 5.33
C CYS A 230 -7.15 -20.33 4.59
N ASN A 231 -7.31 -20.33 3.27
CA ASN A 231 -7.40 -19.11 2.46
C ASN A 231 -8.69 -18.33 2.77
N THR A 232 -9.83 -19.00 2.95
CA THR A 232 -11.10 -18.38 3.37
C THR A 232 -11.02 -17.86 4.81
N THR A 233 -10.37 -18.58 5.73
CA THR A 233 -10.14 -18.08 7.10
C THR A 233 -9.29 -16.82 7.11
N ALA A 234 -8.20 -16.80 6.33
CA ALA A 234 -7.35 -15.62 6.18
C ALA A 234 -8.12 -14.44 5.54
N PHE A 235 -8.93 -14.68 4.50
CA PHE A 235 -9.79 -13.67 3.89
C PHE A 235 -10.77 -13.07 4.91
N VAL A 236 -11.58 -13.89 5.57
CA VAL A 236 -12.63 -13.42 6.49
C VAL A 236 -12.04 -12.75 7.73
N ALA A 237 -10.99 -13.32 8.34
CA ALA A 237 -10.29 -12.68 9.46
C ALA A 237 -9.68 -11.33 9.05
N SER A 238 -9.17 -11.20 7.83
CA SER A 238 -8.67 -9.91 7.32
C SER A 238 -9.78 -8.87 7.10
N LEU A 239 -10.96 -9.27 6.62
CA LEU A 239 -12.13 -8.39 6.54
C LEU A 239 -12.61 -7.95 7.93
N LEU A 240 -12.67 -8.85 8.91
CA LEU A 240 -13.00 -8.51 10.30
C LEU A 240 -12.02 -7.48 10.89
N ILE A 241 -10.71 -7.69 10.69
CA ILE A 241 -9.69 -6.70 11.07
C ILE A 241 -9.95 -5.35 10.38
N LEU A 242 -10.28 -5.33 9.09
CA LEU A 242 -10.57 -4.07 8.37
C LEU A 242 -11.80 -3.35 8.93
N ILE A 243 -12.88 -4.07 9.24
CA ILE A 243 -14.10 -3.50 9.87
C ILE A 243 -13.74 -2.90 11.25
N MET A 244 -13.12 -3.69 12.13
CA MET A 244 -12.70 -3.23 13.47
C MET A 244 -11.72 -2.05 13.43
N LEU A 245 -10.84 -1.99 12.42
CA LEU A 245 -9.89 -0.89 12.24
C LEU A 245 -10.48 0.31 11.49
N LEU A 246 -11.68 0.24 10.95
CA LEU A 246 -12.43 1.41 10.45
C LEU A 246 -13.35 1.99 11.53
N GLU A 247 -13.88 1.16 12.43
CA GLU A 247 -14.72 1.61 13.54
C GLU A 247 -13.98 2.60 14.49
N LYS A 248 -14.66 3.67 14.93
CA LYS A 248 -14.22 4.48 16.11
C LYS A 248 -15.06 4.16 17.36
N LYS A 249 -16.27 3.59 17.18
CA LYS A 249 -17.31 3.45 18.21
C LYS A 249 -17.39 2.09 18.93
N LEU A 250 -16.54 1.10 18.61
CA LEU A 250 -16.47 -0.20 19.32
C LEU A 250 -16.22 0.01 20.82
N CYS A 251 -17.29 0.03 21.61
CA CYS A 251 -17.33 0.40 23.03
C CYS A 251 -17.02 -0.81 23.93
N PHE A 252 -15.97 -1.55 23.59
CA PHE A 252 -15.38 -2.57 24.45
C PHE A 252 -14.22 -1.96 25.25
N SER A 253 -14.02 -2.47 26.47
CA SER A 253 -12.84 -2.17 27.27
C SER A 253 -11.56 -2.30 26.43
N GLN A 254 -10.69 -1.29 26.50
CA GLN A 254 -9.55 -1.14 25.59
C GLN A 254 -8.59 -2.36 25.61
N LYS A 255 -8.55 -3.12 26.72
CA LYS A 255 -7.85 -4.41 26.81
C LYS A 255 -8.47 -5.47 25.87
N VAL A 256 -9.79 -5.69 25.93
CA VAL A 256 -10.49 -6.74 25.16
C VAL A 256 -10.34 -6.52 23.65
N ARG A 257 -10.69 -5.32 23.16
CA ARG A 257 -10.56 -4.96 21.74
C ARG A 257 -9.12 -5.05 21.22
N SER A 258 -8.12 -4.92 22.11
CA SER A 258 -6.71 -5.14 21.75
C SER A 258 -6.45 -6.64 21.53
N TYR A 259 -6.76 -7.49 22.52
CA TYR A 259 -6.55 -8.94 22.41
C TYR A 259 -7.28 -9.56 21.21
N GLU A 260 -8.53 -9.17 20.98
CA GLU A 260 -9.34 -9.64 19.84
C GLU A 260 -8.68 -9.33 18.49
N ILE A 261 -8.22 -8.09 18.28
CA ILE A 261 -7.49 -7.71 17.06
C ILE A 261 -6.18 -8.50 16.92
N TYR A 262 -5.41 -8.66 18.01
CA TYR A 262 -4.18 -9.50 17.98
C TYR A 262 -4.46 -10.97 17.68
N GLY A 263 -5.59 -11.51 18.18
CA GLY A 263 -6.07 -12.85 17.86
C GLY A 263 -6.37 -13.01 16.37
N PHE A 264 -7.19 -12.12 15.80
CA PHE A 264 -7.47 -12.15 14.36
C PHE A 264 -6.20 -11.99 13.50
N ILE A 265 -5.22 -11.17 13.91
CA ILE A 265 -3.95 -11.04 13.18
C ILE A 265 -3.17 -12.36 13.18
N ALA A 266 -3.09 -13.05 14.32
CA ALA A 266 -2.44 -14.36 14.41
C ALA A 266 -3.17 -15.40 13.54
N VAL A 267 -4.51 -15.43 13.58
CA VAL A 267 -5.34 -16.28 12.73
C VAL A 267 -5.08 -15.99 11.25
N THR A 268 -5.10 -14.73 10.81
CA THR A 268 -4.82 -14.35 9.41
C THR A 268 -3.43 -14.78 8.97
N LEU A 269 -2.38 -14.56 9.78
CA LEU A 269 -1.01 -14.90 9.44
C LEU A 269 -0.79 -16.42 9.38
N ILE A 270 -1.26 -17.17 10.38
CA ILE A 270 -1.16 -18.64 10.42
C ILE A 270 -1.96 -19.26 9.27
N SER A 271 -3.15 -18.74 8.99
CA SER A 271 -3.99 -19.23 7.89
C SER A 271 -3.38 -18.90 6.51
N LEU A 272 -2.75 -17.74 6.33
CA LEU A 272 -2.04 -17.40 5.09
C LEU A 272 -0.81 -18.31 4.89
N LEU A 273 -0.04 -18.58 5.95
CA LEU A 273 1.09 -19.52 5.90
C LEU A 273 0.63 -20.95 5.57
N GLY A 274 -0.46 -21.42 6.20
CA GLY A 274 -1.05 -22.73 5.94
C GLY A 274 -1.61 -22.88 4.52
N ALA A 275 -2.26 -21.82 4.00
CA ALA A 275 -2.71 -21.77 2.62
C ALA A 275 -1.53 -21.80 1.64
N TYR A 276 -0.46 -21.04 1.88
CA TYR A 276 0.74 -21.08 1.03
C TYR A 276 1.38 -22.48 1.01
N ALA A 277 1.53 -23.14 2.17
CA ALA A 277 2.09 -24.48 2.26
C ALA A 277 1.24 -25.51 1.51
N ALA A 278 -0.07 -25.56 1.76
CA ALA A 278 -0.98 -26.50 1.11
C ALA A 278 -1.14 -26.25 -0.39
N GLY A 279 -1.21 -24.98 -0.80
CA GLY A 279 -1.43 -24.57 -2.18
C GLY A 279 -0.19 -24.63 -3.07
N SER A 280 1.01 -24.39 -2.55
CA SER A 280 2.25 -24.37 -3.36
C SER A 280 2.93 -25.74 -3.48
N SER A 281 2.82 -26.62 -2.48
CA SER A 281 3.56 -27.89 -2.48
C SER A 281 2.84 -29.01 -3.24
N ARG A 282 3.59 -29.77 -4.04
CA ARG A 282 3.13 -31.02 -4.68
C ARG A 282 3.87 -32.26 -4.18
N GLN A 283 5.20 -32.21 -4.12
CA GLN A 283 6.07 -33.30 -3.66
C GLN A 283 6.34 -33.27 -2.15
N ILE A 284 6.82 -34.39 -1.60
CA ILE A 284 7.12 -34.55 -0.17
C ILE A 284 8.24 -33.58 0.26
N ASP A 285 9.39 -33.57 -0.44
CA ASP A 285 10.53 -32.67 -0.15
C ASP A 285 10.10 -31.21 0.02
N THR A 286 9.35 -30.68 -0.95
CA THR A 286 8.91 -29.29 -0.96
C THR A 286 7.85 -29.01 0.10
N THR A 287 7.02 -30.00 0.43
CA THR A 287 6.09 -29.94 1.57
C THR A 287 6.85 -29.84 2.89
N ILE A 288 7.84 -30.72 3.12
CA ILE A 288 8.66 -30.72 4.36
C ILE A 288 9.40 -29.38 4.49
N TYR A 289 10.06 -28.93 3.42
CA TYR A 289 10.78 -27.66 3.39
C TYR A 289 9.88 -26.47 3.77
N VAL A 290 8.74 -26.30 3.07
CA VAL A 290 7.86 -25.16 3.33
C VAL A 290 7.16 -25.29 4.68
N SER A 291 6.82 -26.51 5.13
CA SER A 291 6.15 -26.74 6.42
C SER A 291 7.10 -26.52 7.60
N ALA A 292 8.39 -26.82 7.47
CA ALA A 292 9.40 -26.48 8.46
C ALA A 292 9.61 -24.96 8.54
N LEU A 293 9.73 -24.30 7.38
CA LEU A 293 9.90 -22.85 7.28
C LEU A 293 8.67 -22.08 7.82
N VAL A 294 7.46 -22.53 7.47
CA VAL A 294 6.18 -22.06 8.04
C VAL A 294 6.07 -22.36 9.52
N GLY A 295 6.45 -23.56 9.97
CA GLY A 295 6.37 -24.00 11.36
C GLY A 295 7.24 -23.16 12.28
N ALA A 296 8.48 -22.87 11.86
CA ALA A 296 9.38 -21.96 12.58
C ALA A 296 8.77 -20.56 12.76
N VAL A 297 8.09 -20.03 11.72
CA VAL A 297 7.36 -18.76 11.82
C VAL A 297 6.11 -18.86 12.69
N ALA A 298 5.34 -19.94 12.59
CA ALA A 298 4.13 -20.15 13.39
C ALA A 298 4.46 -20.27 14.89
N VAL A 299 5.51 -21.00 15.25
CA VAL A 299 6.06 -21.04 16.61
C VAL A 299 6.55 -19.65 17.03
N CYS A 300 7.28 -18.94 16.16
CA CYS A 300 7.67 -17.55 16.41
C CYS A 300 6.48 -16.60 16.61
N ILE A 301 5.31 -16.82 15.98
CA ILE A 301 4.06 -16.06 16.19
C ILE A 301 3.46 -16.42 17.56
N LEU A 302 3.29 -17.72 17.83
CA LEU A 302 2.66 -18.23 19.06
C LEU A 302 3.41 -17.74 20.31
N ILE A 303 4.74 -17.74 20.29
CA ILE A 303 5.57 -17.20 21.38
C ILE A 303 5.29 -15.70 21.62
N GLN A 304 5.01 -14.89 20.57
CA GLN A 304 4.65 -13.47 20.77
C GLN A 304 3.25 -13.31 21.35
N VAL A 305 2.29 -14.15 20.91
CA VAL A 305 0.91 -14.12 21.43
C VAL A 305 0.91 -14.50 22.92
N VAL A 306 1.58 -15.60 23.29
CA VAL A 306 1.73 -16.03 24.68
C VAL A 306 2.46 -14.97 25.52
N PHE A 307 3.55 -14.38 25.02
CA PHE A 307 4.24 -13.28 25.70
C PHE A 307 3.32 -12.07 25.94
N VAL A 308 2.53 -11.66 24.96
CA VAL A 308 1.59 -10.54 25.10
C VAL A 308 0.48 -10.86 26.11
N LEU A 309 -0.04 -12.09 26.13
CA LEU A 309 -1.04 -12.53 27.11
C LEU A 309 -0.48 -12.51 28.54
N LEU A 310 0.70 -13.11 28.76
CA LEU A 310 1.32 -13.24 30.09
C LEU A 310 1.82 -11.91 30.68
N PHE A 311 2.47 -11.07 29.88
CA PHE A 311 3.04 -9.82 30.41
C PHE A 311 1.98 -8.72 30.63
N GLN A 312 0.81 -8.78 29.97
CA GLN A 312 -0.29 -7.84 30.23
C GLN A 312 -1.21 -8.26 31.39
N THR A 313 -1.23 -9.52 31.81
CA THR A 313 -1.88 -9.91 33.08
C THR A 313 -1.12 -9.37 34.28
N ASN A 314 0.20 -9.54 34.34
CA ASN A 314 1.03 -9.11 35.48
C ASN A 314 0.96 -7.59 35.74
N SER A 315 0.81 -6.76 34.69
CA SER A 315 0.59 -5.31 34.84
C SER A 315 -0.73 -4.92 35.53
N SER A 316 -1.59 -5.88 35.90
CA SER A 316 -2.91 -5.60 36.51
C SER A 316 -2.96 -5.74 38.03
N GLN A 317 -1.87 -6.13 38.71
CA GLN A 317 -1.78 -6.19 40.19
C GLN A 317 -1.03 -4.99 40.82
N GLY A 318 -0.17 -4.29 40.06
CA GLY A 318 0.78 -3.30 40.61
C GLY A 318 0.22 -1.93 41.00
N GLN A 319 -1.08 -1.80 41.30
CA GLN A 319 -1.67 -0.50 41.66
C GLN A 319 -2.86 -0.61 42.63
N GLN A 320 -2.55 -0.88 43.90
CA GLN A 320 -3.48 -0.61 45.01
C GLN A 320 -3.26 0.82 45.54
N THR A 321 -4.34 1.53 45.83
CA THR A 321 -4.33 2.88 46.41
C THR A 321 -4.10 2.86 47.92
N PRO A 322 -3.31 3.78 48.49
CA PRO A 322 -3.31 4.02 49.93
C PRO A 322 -4.61 4.73 50.34
N THR A 323 -5.43 4.08 51.17
CA THR A 323 -6.66 4.66 51.73
C THR A 323 -6.34 5.57 52.90
N GLN A 324 -6.96 6.75 52.99
CA GLN A 324 -6.77 7.70 54.10
C GLN A 324 -7.99 7.80 55.02
N GLY A 325 -7.74 7.85 56.34
CA GLY A 325 -8.68 8.29 57.37
C GLY A 325 -9.65 7.23 57.93
N PRO A 326 -10.33 7.52 59.07
CA PRO A 326 -10.38 8.80 59.80
C PRO A 326 -9.59 8.81 61.13
N LEU A 327 -9.68 9.93 61.87
CA LEU A 327 -8.91 10.23 63.09
C LEU A 327 -9.48 9.59 64.38
N THR A 328 -8.61 9.27 65.35
CA THR A 328 -8.90 9.33 66.81
C THR A 328 -7.65 9.74 67.62
N ASN A 329 -7.86 10.13 68.88
CA ASN A 329 -6.98 10.97 69.71
C ASN A 329 -5.98 10.21 70.61
N ASN A 330 -4.93 10.94 71.03
CA ASN A 330 -4.19 10.86 72.32
C ASN A 330 -3.46 9.58 72.78
N GLY A 331 -2.26 9.76 73.35
CA GLY A 331 -1.61 8.80 74.24
C GLY A 331 -0.13 9.09 74.52
N ASN A 332 0.23 9.43 75.76
CA ASN A 332 1.61 9.36 76.25
C ASN A 332 1.97 7.90 76.58
N GLY A 333 3.27 7.56 76.59
CA GLY A 333 3.76 6.35 77.23
C GLY A 333 5.20 6.02 76.86
N SER A 334 6.04 5.77 77.87
CA SER A 334 7.39 5.23 77.73
C SER A 334 7.48 3.85 78.41
N ASP A 335 8.61 3.19 78.17
CA ASP A 335 9.23 2.17 79.02
C ASP A 335 8.79 0.68 78.97
N GLU A 336 9.84 -0.13 79.19
CA GLU A 336 9.95 -1.47 79.81
C GLU A 336 9.40 -2.79 79.17
N HIS A 337 10.38 -3.71 78.94
CA HIS A 337 10.46 -5.11 79.44
C HIS A 337 9.20 -6.03 79.41
N GLN A 338 9.20 -7.29 78.97
CA GLN A 338 10.18 -8.38 79.14
C GLN A 338 9.79 -9.67 78.33
N GLN A 339 10.58 -10.74 78.53
CA GLN A 339 10.53 -12.14 78.05
C GLN A 339 9.16 -12.85 78.27
N THR A 340 8.86 -14.05 77.73
CA THR A 340 9.59 -15.35 77.75
C THR A 340 8.92 -16.33 76.72
N GLN A 341 9.39 -17.53 76.32
CA GLN A 341 10.40 -18.49 76.82
C GLN A 341 10.90 -19.43 75.68
N GLY A 342 11.97 -20.22 75.91
CA GLY A 342 12.53 -21.23 74.95
C GLY A 342 11.88 -22.62 75.06
N PRO A 343 12.58 -23.78 74.81
CA PRO A 343 14.02 -24.01 74.58
C PRO A 343 14.37 -24.81 73.27
N GLN A 344 15.51 -24.59 72.57
CA GLN A 344 16.89 -25.15 72.67
C GLN A 344 17.18 -26.59 72.14
N THR A 345 18.30 -26.70 71.40
CA THR A 345 19.23 -27.88 71.23
C THR A 345 18.71 -29.14 70.50
N SER A 346 19.54 -30.05 69.94
CA SER A 346 20.98 -30.34 70.14
C SER A 346 21.75 -30.76 68.85
N MET A 347 23.04 -31.11 68.99
CA MET A 347 24.01 -31.49 67.93
C MET A 347 23.79 -32.88 67.31
N ASP A 348 24.21 -33.09 66.05
CA ASP A 348 25.29 -34.02 65.60
C ASP A 348 25.33 -34.12 64.05
N SER A 349 26.18 -34.93 63.40
CA SER A 349 27.66 -34.82 63.25
C SER A 349 28.14 -35.61 61.99
N LYS A 350 29.39 -35.37 61.55
CA LYS A 350 30.29 -36.27 60.78
C LYS A 350 30.00 -36.78 59.32
N ASP A 351 31.01 -36.48 58.46
CA ASP A 351 31.89 -37.42 57.71
C ASP A 351 31.67 -37.82 56.21
N ARG A 352 32.79 -37.70 55.44
CA ARG A 352 33.25 -38.52 54.26
C ARG A 352 32.57 -38.33 52.88
N ASP A 353 33.17 -38.64 51.72
CA ASP A 353 34.56 -38.90 51.21
C ASP A 353 34.47 -38.82 49.64
N GLU A 354 35.42 -38.37 48.80
CA GLU A 354 36.63 -37.52 48.95
C GLU A 354 36.68 -36.47 47.77
N GLN A 355 37.55 -36.35 46.74
CA GLN A 355 38.86 -36.92 46.34
C GLN A 355 39.66 -35.97 45.37
N GLN A 356 40.94 -35.72 45.71
CA GLN A 356 42.23 -35.59 44.97
C GLN A 356 42.28 -35.35 43.42
N GLN A 357 43.32 -34.76 42.78
CA GLN A 357 44.73 -34.39 43.12
C GLN A 357 45.18 -33.18 42.22
N GLN A 358 45.83 -32.08 42.67
CA GLN A 358 47.30 -31.81 42.82
C GLN A 358 48.13 -31.68 41.50
N THR A 359 49.26 -30.94 41.37
CA THR A 359 50.18 -30.25 42.33
C THR A 359 51.04 -29.11 41.68
N HIS A 360 51.65 -28.22 42.51
CA HIS A 360 52.87 -27.35 42.40
C HIS A 360 53.48 -26.88 41.05
N GLY A 361 54.23 -25.75 40.95
CA GLY A 361 54.58 -24.69 41.94
C GLY A 361 55.86 -23.87 41.60
N LEU A 362 56.18 -22.86 42.44
CA LEU A 362 57.40 -22.01 42.50
C LEU A 362 57.52 -20.75 41.57
N GLN A 363 58.47 -19.87 41.89
CA GLN A 363 58.63 -18.47 41.43
C GLN A 363 59.99 -18.23 40.74
N THR A 364 60.11 -17.24 39.83
CA THR A 364 60.93 -16.00 39.99
C THR A 364 60.94 -15.10 38.73
N SER A 365 60.89 -13.78 38.96
CA SER A 365 61.55 -12.69 38.21
C SER A 365 61.15 -12.23 36.78
N ASP A 366 61.02 -10.89 36.73
CA ASP A 366 61.44 -9.90 35.71
C ASP A 366 60.57 -9.52 34.48
N ASP A 367 60.42 -8.18 34.35
CA ASP A 367 60.08 -7.29 33.23
C ASP A 367 58.78 -7.38 32.39
N ASN A 368 57.94 -6.32 32.54
CA ASN A 368 57.42 -5.38 31.52
C ASN A 368 56.94 -5.91 30.13
N VAL A 369 55.79 -5.49 29.56
CA VAL A 369 54.69 -4.59 30.00
C VAL A 369 53.50 -4.76 29.02
N SER A 370 52.23 -4.58 29.46
CA SER A 370 51.10 -3.95 28.71
C SER A 370 49.71 -4.40 29.19
N ASP A 371 48.86 -3.42 29.50
CA ASP A 371 47.37 -3.38 29.51
C ASP A 371 46.53 -4.34 30.37
N HIS A 372 45.42 -3.79 30.88
CA HIS A 372 44.78 -4.23 32.13
C HIS A 372 43.58 -5.19 32.00
N GLN A 373 43.44 -6.01 33.04
CA GLN A 373 42.29 -6.87 33.32
C GLN A 373 41.05 -6.13 33.86
N GLN A 374 40.00 -6.91 34.09
CA GLN A 374 38.66 -6.52 34.52
C GLN A 374 38.51 -6.24 36.04
N GLN A 375 37.28 -5.85 36.40
CA GLN A 375 36.53 -6.19 37.63
C GLN A 375 36.55 -5.27 38.86
N GLN A 376 35.45 -4.51 38.95
CA GLN A 376 34.48 -4.47 40.06
C GLN A 376 34.73 -3.68 41.38
N GLN A 377 33.61 -3.05 41.77
CA GLN A 377 33.13 -2.69 43.11
C GLN A 377 33.50 -1.35 43.80
N GLN A 378 32.40 -0.64 44.09
CA GLN A 378 32.08 0.22 45.24
C GLN A 378 32.75 1.60 45.47
N GLN A 379 31.87 2.61 45.38
CA GLN A 379 31.67 3.72 46.33
C GLN A 379 32.85 4.63 46.74
N THR A 380 32.84 5.84 46.18
CA THR A 380 33.17 7.06 46.94
C THR A 380 31.99 8.03 46.86
N GLN A 381 31.66 8.71 47.95
CA GLN A 381 30.57 9.68 48.02
C GLN A 381 31.00 11.06 47.50
N SER A 382 30.03 11.82 46.97
CA SER A 382 30.14 13.27 46.76
C SER A 382 28.87 13.97 47.28
N PRO A 383 28.93 15.23 47.76
CA PRO A 383 27.88 15.77 48.63
C PRO A 383 26.57 16.10 47.92
N GLN A 384 25.47 16.09 48.69
CA GLN A 384 24.21 16.70 48.26
C GLN A 384 24.32 18.24 48.26
N THR A 385 24.05 18.86 47.12
CA THR A 385 23.52 20.23 47.07
C THR A 385 22.21 20.20 46.30
N SER A 386 21.11 20.56 46.98
CA SER A 386 19.81 20.73 46.34
C SER A 386 19.82 21.99 45.48
N ASN A 387 19.42 21.89 44.20
CA ASN A 387 18.22 22.59 43.69
C ASN A 387 18.00 22.36 42.17
N GLY A 388 16.72 22.12 41.82
CA GLY A 388 16.08 22.53 40.57
C GLY A 388 16.76 22.33 39.21
N ASN A 389 16.55 21.15 38.59
CA ASN A 389 15.79 21.06 37.31
C ASN A 389 15.71 19.62 36.76
N GLY A 390 14.63 18.91 37.10
CA GLY A 390 14.23 17.69 36.38
C GLY A 390 13.44 18.04 35.11
N ASN A 391 14.11 18.25 33.97
CA ASN A 391 13.48 18.32 32.64
C ASN A 391 14.49 18.29 31.45
N ALA A 392 15.61 17.57 31.57
CA ALA A 392 16.64 17.50 30.52
C ALA A 392 16.74 16.15 29.78
N SER A 393 16.37 15.04 30.41
CA SER A 393 16.47 13.68 29.85
C SER A 393 15.34 13.34 28.87
N ASP A 394 14.10 13.73 29.17
CA ASP A 394 12.88 13.38 28.42
C ASP A 394 12.72 14.11 27.07
N GLU A 395 13.49 15.18 26.84
CA GLU A 395 13.49 15.95 25.59
C GLU A 395 14.36 15.27 24.51
N HIS A 396 15.48 14.64 24.90
CA HIS A 396 16.45 14.06 23.95
C HIS A 396 15.94 12.79 23.26
N GLU A 397 15.21 11.90 23.95
CA GLU A 397 14.60 10.71 23.33
C GLU A 397 13.55 11.06 22.25
N LYS A 398 12.89 12.22 22.34
CA LYS A 398 11.82 12.63 21.40
C LYS A 398 12.34 13.00 20.01
N GLN A 399 13.59 13.45 19.86
CA GLN A 399 14.07 13.98 18.58
C GLN A 399 14.69 12.95 17.62
N GLN A 400 15.22 11.82 18.10
CA GLN A 400 15.88 10.82 17.22
C GLN A 400 14.89 9.92 16.44
N ASN A 401 13.69 9.65 16.97
CA ASN A 401 12.77 8.65 16.39
C ASN A 401 12.18 8.92 14.98
N PRO A 402 11.93 10.16 14.51
CA PRO A 402 11.08 10.38 13.33
C PRO A 402 11.74 10.01 12.00
N ALA A 403 13.03 9.65 11.95
CA ALA A 403 13.67 9.09 10.75
C ALA A 403 13.48 7.57 10.68
N LEU A 404 13.80 6.86 11.76
CA LEU A 404 13.67 5.42 11.92
C LEU A 404 12.22 4.95 11.69
N GLU A 405 11.23 5.69 12.21
CA GLU A 405 9.81 5.39 11.98
C GLU A 405 9.38 5.54 10.51
N LYS A 406 9.99 6.47 9.75
CA LYS A 406 9.74 6.61 8.31
C LYS A 406 10.32 5.43 7.56
N ALA A 407 11.54 4.99 7.89
CA ALA A 407 12.16 3.80 7.31
C ALA A 407 11.27 2.56 7.56
N ARG A 408 10.90 2.27 8.82
CA ARG A 408 9.98 1.17 9.19
C ARG A 408 8.70 1.13 8.33
N SER A 409 8.10 2.29 8.04
CA SER A 409 6.87 2.35 7.21
C SER A 409 7.08 2.01 5.72
N LEU A 410 8.31 2.16 5.21
CA LEU A 410 8.68 1.80 3.83
C LEU A 410 9.13 0.34 3.74
N VAL A 411 9.87 -0.15 4.73
CA VAL A 411 10.25 -1.57 4.87
C VAL A 411 9.01 -2.46 4.91
N LEU A 412 8.03 -2.09 5.73
CA LEU A 412 6.73 -2.78 5.80
C LEU A 412 6.04 -2.85 4.43
N LEU A 413 6.02 -1.73 3.69
CA LEU A 413 5.35 -1.66 2.38
C LEU A 413 6.01 -2.59 1.37
N LEU A 414 7.36 -2.61 1.33
CA LEU A 414 8.11 -3.54 0.49
C LEU A 414 7.78 -4.99 0.84
N ALA A 415 7.97 -5.39 2.10
CA ALA A 415 7.76 -6.77 2.54
C ALA A 415 6.30 -7.25 2.40
N THR A 416 5.33 -6.33 2.55
CA THR A 416 3.91 -6.65 2.32
C THR A 416 3.63 -6.94 0.84
N LEU A 417 4.32 -6.28 -0.09
CA LEU A 417 4.12 -6.46 -1.53
C LEU A 417 4.98 -7.60 -2.10
N ALA A 418 6.17 -7.82 -1.55
CA ALA A 418 7.01 -8.98 -1.83
C ALA A 418 6.33 -10.29 -1.37
N ALA A 419 5.70 -10.31 -0.19
CA ALA A 419 4.82 -11.42 0.23
C ALA A 419 3.64 -11.66 -0.74
N ALA A 420 3.11 -10.62 -1.38
CA ALA A 420 1.96 -10.76 -2.27
C ALA A 420 2.33 -11.45 -3.60
N ILE A 421 3.41 -10.99 -4.23
CA ILE A 421 3.87 -11.54 -5.51
C ILE A 421 4.43 -12.95 -5.37
N THR A 422 5.12 -13.24 -4.25
CA THR A 422 5.67 -14.58 -3.97
C THR A 422 4.58 -15.59 -3.60
N TYR A 423 3.53 -15.17 -2.89
CA TYR A 423 2.37 -16.04 -2.63
C TYR A 423 1.70 -16.48 -3.95
N GLN A 424 1.38 -15.55 -4.85
CA GLN A 424 0.75 -15.87 -6.14
C GLN A 424 1.66 -16.75 -7.01
N ALA A 425 2.97 -16.43 -7.08
CA ALA A 425 3.96 -17.24 -7.82
C ALA A 425 4.14 -18.65 -7.23
N GLY A 426 3.96 -18.83 -5.92
CA GLY A 426 4.01 -20.16 -5.29
C GLY A 426 2.79 -21.02 -5.60
N LEU A 427 1.60 -20.42 -5.77
CA LEU A 427 0.37 -21.14 -6.12
C LEU A 427 0.30 -21.51 -7.61
N ASN A 428 0.83 -20.63 -8.47
CA ASN A 428 0.85 -20.77 -9.93
C ASN A 428 2.31 -20.73 -10.42
N PRO A 429 3.03 -21.87 -10.35
CA PRO A 429 4.45 -21.90 -10.66
C PRO A 429 4.75 -21.66 -12.15
N PRO A 430 5.93 -21.10 -12.48
CA PRO A 430 6.37 -20.95 -13.86
C PRO A 430 6.48 -22.31 -14.55
N GLY A 431 6.09 -22.36 -15.82
CA GLY A 431 5.88 -23.58 -16.60
C GLY A 431 4.45 -24.12 -16.51
N GLY A 432 3.64 -23.71 -15.53
CA GLY A 432 2.30 -24.28 -15.32
C GLY A 432 2.32 -25.67 -14.69
N LEU A 433 1.18 -26.36 -14.70
CA LEU A 433 0.99 -27.71 -14.18
C LEU A 433 0.50 -28.67 -15.28
N TRP A 434 0.83 -29.95 -15.14
CA TRP A 434 0.34 -31.00 -16.05
C TRP A 434 -1.18 -31.18 -15.94
N GLN A 435 -1.84 -31.24 -17.11
CA GLN A 435 -3.27 -31.54 -17.26
C GLN A 435 -3.54 -33.00 -17.63
N SER A 436 -2.53 -33.88 -17.60
CA SER A 436 -2.69 -35.31 -17.88
C SER A 436 -1.74 -36.16 -17.04
N ASN A 437 -1.97 -37.47 -17.00
CA ASN A 437 -1.08 -38.41 -16.32
C ASN A 437 -0.05 -38.99 -17.31
N GLY A 438 1.23 -38.80 -17.03
CA GLY A 438 2.34 -39.37 -17.79
C GLY A 438 3.01 -40.55 -17.07
N ARG A 439 4.04 -41.15 -17.69
CA ARG A 439 4.84 -42.20 -17.04
C ARG A 439 5.70 -41.69 -15.87
N LEU A 440 6.04 -40.40 -15.85
CA LEU A 440 6.93 -39.78 -14.86
C LEU A 440 6.29 -38.60 -14.08
N TYR A 441 5.02 -38.29 -14.35
CA TYR A 441 4.32 -37.13 -13.79
C TYR A 441 2.82 -37.39 -13.64
N LYS A 442 2.18 -36.69 -12.70
CA LYS A 442 0.74 -36.79 -12.45
C LYS A 442 0.06 -35.45 -12.72
N ILE A 443 -1.26 -35.51 -12.91
CA ILE A 443 -2.13 -34.32 -12.96
C ILE A 443 -1.84 -33.41 -11.76
N GLY A 444 -1.55 -32.14 -12.04
CA GLY A 444 -1.23 -31.14 -11.02
C GLY A 444 0.24 -31.08 -10.56
N ASP A 445 1.13 -31.94 -11.06
CA ASP A 445 2.59 -31.74 -10.90
C ASP A 445 3.05 -30.53 -11.74
N PRO A 446 4.06 -29.76 -11.29
CA PRO A 446 4.57 -28.60 -12.05
C PRO A 446 5.38 -29.05 -13.27
N ILE A 447 5.10 -28.49 -14.44
CA ILE A 447 5.77 -28.91 -15.68
C ILE A 447 7.28 -28.62 -15.62
N LEU A 448 7.66 -27.47 -15.05
CA LEU A 448 9.06 -27.11 -14.86
C LEU A 448 9.81 -28.04 -13.88
N LEU A 449 9.10 -28.71 -12.96
CA LEU A 449 9.71 -29.68 -12.05
C LEU A 449 10.08 -30.98 -12.76
N THR A 450 9.34 -31.34 -13.82
CA THR A 450 9.59 -32.56 -14.60
C THR A 450 10.54 -32.31 -15.76
N THR A 451 10.48 -31.13 -16.42
CA THR A 451 11.37 -30.79 -17.54
C THR A 451 12.72 -30.22 -17.08
N ASN A 452 12.76 -29.47 -15.98
CA ASN A 452 14.01 -28.93 -15.40
C ASN A 452 13.97 -28.88 -13.86
N PRO A 453 14.08 -30.03 -13.18
CA PRO A 453 13.95 -30.12 -11.71
C PRO A 453 14.93 -29.22 -10.95
N ARG A 454 16.14 -28.99 -11.49
CA ARG A 454 17.13 -28.08 -10.87
C ARG A 454 16.62 -26.64 -10.86
N ARG A 455 16.10 -26.16 -11.99
CA ARG A 455 15.53 -24.80 -12.11
C ARG A 455 14.27 -24.64 -11.26
N TYR A 456 13.34 -25.61 -11.29
CA TYR A 456 12.15 -25.52 -10.44
C TYR A 456 12.50 -25.50 -8.95
N LYS A 457 13.42 -26.37 -8.47
CA LYS A 457 13.82 -26.37 -7.06
C LYS A 457 14.49 -25.03 -6.68
N ALA A 458 15.32 -24.45 -7.56
CA ALA A 458 15.89 -23.10 -7.36
C ALA A 458 14.80 -22.01 -7.28
N PHE A 459 13.83 -21.99 -8.22
CA PHE A 459 12.69 -21.07 -8.16
C PHE A 459 11.89 -21.23 -6.85
N TYR A 460 11.50 -22.46 -6.52
CA TYR A 460 10.58 -22.76 -5.42
C TYR A 460 11.17 -22.39 -4.05
N TYR A 461 12.46 -22.71 -3.84
CA TYR A 461 13.15 -22.34 -2.61
C TYR A 461 13.35 -20.82 -2.51
N CYS A 462 13.86 -20.16 -3.55
CA CYS A 462 14.04 -18.70 -3.53
C CYS A 462 12.71 -17.93 -3.34
N ASN A 463 11.63 -18.37 -3.97
CA ASN A 463 10.30 -17.79 -3.82
C ASN A 463 9.74 -17.99 -2.40
N SER A 464 9.90 -19.19 -1.82
CA SER A 464 9.43 -19.50 -0.47
C SER A 464 10.25 -18.81 0.61
N VAL A 465 11.56 -18.66 0.40
CA VAL A 465 12.44 -17.84 1.23
C VAL A 465 12.00 -16.38 1.21
N ALA A 466 11.74 -15.80 0.03
CA ALA A 466 11.25 -14.42 -0.07
C ALA A 466 9.88 -14.24 0.63
N PHE A 467 8.91 -15.12 0.35
CA PHE A 467 7.59 -15.08 1.01
C PHE A 467 7.71 -15.05 2.55
N VAL A 468 8.55 -15.93 3.11
CA VAL A 468 8.72 -16.02 4.57
C VAL A 468 9.60 -14.91 5.13
N ALA A 469 10.70 -14.52 4.46
CA ALA A 469 11.54 -13.40 4.85
C ALA A 469 10.74 -12.08 4.88
N SER A 470 9.85 -11.88 3.90
CA SER A 470 8.85 -10.81 3.90
C SER A 470 7.93 -10.85 5.13
N LEU A 471 7.30 -11.99 5.43
CA LEU A 471 6.42 -12.10 6.62
C LEU A 471 7.19 -11.90 7.94
N VAL A 472 8.43 -12.37 8.03
CA VAL A 472 9.34 -12.12 9.16
C VAL A 472 9.67 -10.63 9.26
N ALA A 473 10.02 -9.95 8.16
CA ALA A 473 10.27 -8.51 8.15
C ALA A 473 9.04 -7.70 8.57
N VAL A 474 7.84 -8.09 8.12
CA VAL A 474 6.56 -7.51 8.57
C VAL A 474 6.40 -7.66 10.09
N MET A 475 6.76 -8.80 10.69
CA MET A 475 6.71 -8.99 12.15
C MET A 475 7.81 -8.24 12.89
N LEU A 476 9.04 -8.22 12.38
CA LEU A 476 10.18 -7.50 12.99
C LEU A 476 9.93 -5.99 13.04
N VAL A 477 9.26 -5.40 12.05
CA VAL A 477 8.83 -3.99 12.07
C VAL A 477 7.82 -3.69 13.20
N ARG A 478 7.13 -4.70 13.75
CA ARG A 478 6.13 -4.54 14.82
C ARG A 478 6.72 -4.55 16.23
N LYS A 479 7.80 -5.31 16.47
CA LYS A 479 8.37 -5.53 17.81
C LYS A 479 9.37 -4.45 18.21
N LYS A 480 8.92 -3.46 19.00
CA LYS A 480 9.76 -2.42 19.63
C LYS A 480 11.05 -2.97 20.27
N THR A 481 10.99 -4.13 20.91
CA THR A 481 12.06 -4.75 21.70
C THR A 481 12.95 -5.72 20.92
N LEU A 482 12.65 -6.03 19.64
CA LEU A 482 13.46 -6.96 18.83
C LEU A 482 14.14 -6.26 17.65
N HIS A 483 14.42 -4.96 17.78
CA HIS A 483 15.05 -4.13 16.76
C HIS A 483 16.59 -4.13 16.84
N HIS A 484 17.20 -5.31 16.77
CA HIS A 484 18.58 -5.37 16.26
C HIS A 484 18.50 -5.02 14.76
N HIS A 485 19.06 -3.89 14.33
CA HIS A 485 18.93 -3.40 12.94
C HIS A 485 19.34 -4.48 11.93
N ASN A 486 20.46 -5.15 12.22
CA ASN A 486 21.05 -6.26 11.48
C ASN A 486 20.03 -7.36 11.13
N ALA A 487 19.08 -7.67 12.02
CA ALA A 487 18.10 -8.74 11.80
C ALA A 487 16.99 -8.32 10.82
N LEU A 488 16.54 -7.06 10.87
CA LEU A 488 15.57 -6.54 9.90
C LEU A 488 16.23 -6.32 8.53
N GLU A 489 17.46 -5.81 8.52
CA GLU A 489 18.24 -5.61 7.30
C GLU A 489 18.58 -6.95 6.63
N ALA A 490 19.00 -7.97 7.39
CA ALA A 490 19.19 -9.32 6.87
C ALA A 490 17.91 -9.92 6.29
N ALA A 491 16.75 -9.75 6.95
CA ALA A 491 15.46 -10.21 6.42
C ALA A 491 15.09 -9.53 5.10
N MET A 492 15.34 -8.22 4.96
CA MET A 492 15.12 -7.48 3.71
C MET A 492 16.09 -7.89 2.58
N VAL A 493 17.36 -8.10 2.92
CA VAL A 493 18.38 -8.54 1.95
C VAL A 493 18.07 -9.96 1.46
N LEU A 494 17.67 -10.86 2.36
CA LEU A 494 17.23 -12.21 2.04
C LEU A 494 15.97 -12.24 1.18
N ASP A 495 14.99 -11.38 1.47
CA ASP A 495 13.78 -11.18 0.65
C ASP A 495 14.14 -10.75 -0.79
N LEU A 496 14.98 -9.72 -0.93
CA LEU A 496 15.38 -9.20 -2.24
C LEU A 496 16.25 -10.19 -3.05
N PHE A 497 17.17 -10.92 -2.42
CA PHE A 497 17.90 -12.00 -3.09
C PHE A 497 16.99 -13.18 -3.47
N GLY A 498 16.02 -13.53 -2.63
CA GLY A 498 15.01 -14.52 -2.94
C GLY A 498 14.15 -14.13 -4.15
N LEU A 499 13.74 -12.86 -4.24
CA LEU A 499 13.04 -12.31 -5.41
C LEU A 499 13.90 -12.35 -6.69
N ILE A 500 15.17 -11.93 -6.63
CA ILE A 500 16.09 -11.99 -7.79
C ILE A 500 16.27 -13.45 -8.24
N GLY A 501 16.57 -14.36 -7.31
CA GLY A 501 16.78 -15.78 -7.60
C GLY A 501 15.54 -16.47 -8.14
N ALA A 502 14.36 -16.17 -7.58
CA ALA A 502 13.09 -16.68 -8.09
C ALA A 502 12.78 -16.13 -9.49
N TYR A 503 13.02 -14.84 -9.75
CA TYR A 503 12.82 -14.26 -11.08
C TYR A 503 13.74 -14.89 -12.14
N ALA A 504 15.04 -15.00 -11.86
CA ALA A 504 16.03 -15.55 -12.79
C ALA A 504 15.89 -17.07 -13.02
N ALA A 505 15.37 -17.80 -12.02
CA ALA A 505 15.04 -19.21 -12.16
C ALA A 505 13.67 -19.42 -12.84
N GLY A 506 12.68 -18.58 -12.61
CA GLY A 506 11.32 -18.80 -13.10
C GLY A 506 11.00 -18.21 -14.48
N SER A 507 11.58 -17.07 -14.84
CA SER A 507 11.28 -16.41 -16.14
C SER A 507 12.06 -16.99 -17.32
N CYS A 508 13.31 -17.38 -17.07
CA CYS A 508 14.30 -17.78 -18.07
C CYS A 508 14.11 -19.22 -18.56
N ARG A 509 14.40 -19.46 -19.85
CA ARG A 509 14.12 -20.74 -20.54
C ARG A 509 15.36 -21.62 -20.70
N ASP A 510 16.51 -21.01 -20.80
CA ASP A 510 17.83 -21.64 -20.96
C ASP A 510 18.80 -21.11 -19.89
N VAL A 511 19.98 -21.72 -19.75
CA VAL A 511 20.96 -21.32 -18.73
C VAL A 511 21.56 -19.95 -19.05
N SER A 512 21.71 -19.59 -20.33
CA SER A 512 22.27 -18.32 -20.76
C SER A 512 21.34 -17.14 -20.47
N THR A 513 20.01 -17.27 -20.63
CA THR A 513 19.06 -16.24 -20.18
C THR A 513 19.01 -16.11 -18.66
N SER A 514 19.15 -17.20 -17.90
CA SER A 514 19.31 -17.14 -16.44
C SER A 514 20.60 -16.41 -16.03
N ILE A 515 21.73 -16.73 -16.68
CA ILE A 515 23.01 -16.02 -16.46
C ILE A 515 22.88 -14.54 -16.84
N TYR A 516 22.25 -14.21 -17.97
CA TYR A 516 22.00 -12.84 -18.39
C TYR A 516 21.20 -12.06 -17.33
N ALA A 517 20.12 -12.65 -16.78
CA ALA A 517 19.31 -11.99 -15.75
C ALA A 517 20.13 -11.68 -14.49
N MET A 518 20.96 -12.63 -14.03
CA MET A 518 21.84 -12.44 -12.87
C MET A 518 22.98 -11.44 -13.14
N ALA A 519 23.60 -11.52 -14.33
CA ALA A 519 24.64 -10.60 -14.75
C ALA A 519 24.12 -9.16 -14.92
N LEU A 520 22.90 -8.99 -15.45
CA LEU A 520 22.20 -7.72 -15.53
C LEU A 520 21.94 -7.14 -14.13
N ALA A 521 21.49 -7.96 -13.17
CA ALA A 521 21.32 -7.51 -11.78
C ALA A 521 22.64 -7.00 -11.18
N GLY A 522 23.74 -7.75 -11.36
CA GLY A 522 25.07 -7.35 -10.91
C GLY A 522 25.56 -6.06 -11.60
N ALA A 523 25.46 -6.00 -12.93
CA ALA A 523 25.90 -4.85 -13.72
C ALA A 523 25.14 -3.56 -13.39
N VAL A 524 23.81 -3.65 -13.18
CA VAL A 524 23.00 -2.50 -12.75
C VAL A 524 23.39 -2.03 -11.34
N LEU A 525 23.62 -2.95 -10.40
CA LEU A 525 24.08 -2.61 -9.06
C LEU A 525 25.46 -1.94 -9.08
N VAL A 526 26.43 -2.52 -9.81
CA VAL A 526 27.78 -1.95 -9.99
C VAL A 526 27.71 -0.57 -10.65
N TYR A 527 26.93 -0.39 -11.72
CA TYR A 527 26.76 0.90 -12.40
C TYR A 527 26.27 2.00 -11.44
N VAL A 528 25.27 1.73 -10.61
CA VAL A 528 24.78 2.76 -9.69
C VAL A 528 25.69 2.95 -8.47
N VAL A 529 26.36 1.90 -7.98
CA VAL A 529 27.40 2.05 -6.93
C VAL A 529 28.54 2.94 -7.43
N ILE A 530 29.01 2.74 -8.66
CA ILE A 530 30.02 3.61 -9.31
C ILE A 530 29.50 5.06 -9.38
N HIS A 531 28.30 5.29 -9.92
CA HIS A 531 27.73 6.65 -9.99
C HIS A 531 27.50 7.31 -8.62
N VAL A 532 27.28 6.53 -7.56
CA VAL A 532 27.19 7.05 -6.19
C VAL A 532 28.58 7.40 -5.66
N VAL A 533 29.55 6.47 -5.76
CA VAL A 533 30.90 6.65 -5.21
C VAL A 533 31.61 7.84 -5.85
N PHE A 534 31.63 7.93 -7.18
CA PHE A 534 32.31 9.03 -7.88
C PHE A 534 31.76 10.40 -7.50
N LEU A 535 30.43 10.57 -7.37
CA LEU A 535 29.85 11.85 -6.90
C LEU A 535 29.98 12.08 -5.39
N THR A 536 30.14 11.05 -4.54
CA THR A 536 30.44 11.27 -3.11
C THR A 536 31.86 11.74 -2.84
N LEU A 537 32.79 11.50 -3.76
CA LEU A 537 34.16 12.02 -3.66
C LEU A 537 34.18 13.51 -4.03
N ASP A 538 33.57 13.85 -5.17
CA ASP A 538 33.45 15.22 -5.70
C ASP A 538 32.75 16.20 -4.72
N GLU A 539 31.73 15.72 -3.99
CA GLU A 539 31.01 16.52 -2.98
C GLU A 539 31.84 16.79 -1.70
N LYS A 540 32.95 16.07 -1.50
CA LYS A 540 33.79 16.21 -0.29
C LYS A 540 34.69 17.43 -0.35
N ASP A 541 35.33 17.66 -1.51
CA ASP A 541 36.35 18.71 -1.67
C ASP A 541 35.74 20.12 -1.78
N GLY A 542 34.50 20.24 -2.26
CA GLY A 542 33.77 21.51 -2.29
C GLY A 542 33.21 22.00 -0.94
N SER A 543 33.23 21.16 0.11
CA SER A 543 32.53 21.43 1.37
C SER A 543 33.26 22.39 2.33
N SER A 544 34.56 22.60 2.13
CA SER A 544 35.45 23.38 3.01
C SER A 544 35.39 24.90 2.79
N ALA A 545 34.80 25.36 1.69
CA ALA A 545 35.03 26.71 1.15
C ALA A 545 33.97 27.79 1.51
N ARG A 546 32.89 27.46 2.22
CA ARG A 546 31.85 28.45 2.62
C ARG A 546 31.27 28.21 4.02
N ARG A 547 31.88 28.88 5.00
CA ARG A 547 31.47 28.92 6.41
C ARG A 547 31.46 30.39 6.87
N ASN A 548 30.28 31.02 6.91
CA ASN A 548 30.08 32.40 7.40
C ASN A 548 28.60 32.84 7.53
N ASP A 549 27.62 31.93 7.39
CA ASP A 549 26.19 32.29 7.24
C ASP A 549 25.26 31.22 7.88
N ASP A 550 25.71 30.68 9.01
CA ASP A 550 25.32 29.36 9.54
C ASP A 550 23.81 29.17 9.71
N ALA A 551 23.08 30.20 10.17
CA ALA A 551 21.62 30.14 10.34
C ALA A 551 20.85 30.00 9.02
N SER A 552 21.29 30.68 7.95
CA SER A 552 20.66 30.58 6.63
C SER A 552 21.03 29.28 5.91
N PHE A 553 22.27 28.80 6.16
CA PHE A 553 22.77 27.53 5.66
C PHE A 553 22.00 26.35 6.26
N GLU A 554 21.80 26.33 7.59
CA GLU A 554 21.00 25.30 8.25
C GLU A 554 19.57 25.21 7.71
N GLU A 555 18.85 26.32 7.56
CA GLU A 555 17.46 26.27 7.06
C GLU A 555 17.44 25.76 5.61
N ARG A 556 18.44 26.13 4.79
CA ARG A 556 18.59 25.65 3.42
C ARG A 556 18.87 24.15 3.36
N GLU A 557 19.76 23.62 4.20
CA GLU A 557 20.08 22.19 4.25
C GLU A 557 18.90 21.36 4.78
N LYS A 558 18.27 21.78 5.89
CA LYS A 558 17.07 21.13 6.47
C LYS A 558 15.93 21.06 5.45
N LYS A 559 15.78 22.10 4.61
CA LYS A 559 14.82 22.21 3.50
C LYS A 559 15.17 21.31 2.32
N GLU A 560 16.46 21.20 1.95
CA GLU A 560 16.93 20.28 0.92
C GLU A 560 16.76 18.81 1.34
N ALA A 561 17.23 18.42 2.53
CA ALA A 561 17.03 17.08 3.09
C ALA A 561 15.53 16.71 3.13
N GLY A 562 14.68 17.69 3.47
CA GLY A 562 13.22 17.58 3.42
C GLY A 562 12.59 17.50 2.01
N LEU A 563 13.34 17.76 0.94
CA LEU A 563 12.96 17.50 -0.46
C LEU A 563 13.50 16.14 -0.92
N VAL A 564 14.76 15.83 -0.61
CA VAL A 564 15.40 14.53 -0.90
C VAL A 564 14.56 13.36 -0.31
N GLU A 565 14.13 13.45 0.95
CA GLU A 565 13.25 12.45 1.60
C GLU A 565 11.82 12.38 1.00
N LYS A 566 11.33 13.44 0.33
CA LYS A 566 10.08 13.38 -0.44
C LYS A 566 10.26 12.69 -1.78
N ARG A 567 11.38 12.97 -2.47
CA ARG A 567 11.75 12.35 -3.76
C ARG A 567 12.00 10.86 -3.57
N ARG A 568 12.79 10.48 -2.55
CA ARG A 568 13.02 9.09 -2.10
C ARG A 568 11.74 8.28 -2.04
N LYS A 569 10.71 8.82 -1.37
CA LYS A 569 9.42 8.11 -1.16
C LYS A 569 8.58 7.93 -2.41
N ARG A 570 8.70 8.82 -3.41
CA ARG A 570 8.03 8.61 -4.71
C ARG A 570 8.78 7.58 -5.54
N LEU A 571 10.10 7.75 -5.66
CA LEU A 571 10.97 6.81 -6.39
C LEU A 571 10.83 5.38 -5.85
N LEU A 572 10.80 5.19 -4.53
CA LEU A 572 10.66 3.86 -3.93
C LEU A 572 9.28 3.25 -4.20
N LEU A 573 8.22 4.07 -4.18
CA LEU A 573 6.87 3.59 -4.49
C LEU A 573 6.71 3.20 -5.97
N PHE A 574 7.35 3.94 -6.89
CA PHE A 574 7.41 3.59 -8.30
C PHE A 574 8.27 2.36 -8.57
N ALA A 575 9.40 2.21 -7.87
CA ALA A 575 10.26 1.04 -7.98
C ALA A 575 9.58 -0.23 -7.43
N ILE A 576 8.89 -0.14 -6.29
CA ILE A 576 8.08 -1.24 -5.74
C ILE A 576 6.98 -1.63 -6.74
N LEU A 577 6.24 -0.66 -7.29
CA LEU A 577 5.25 -0.93 -8.33
C LEU A 577 5.87 -1.67 -9.52
N ALA A 578 6.91 -1.11 -10.12
CA ALA A 578 7.56 -1.65 -11.29
C ALA A 578 8.10 -3.07 -11.04
N ALA A 579 8.75 -3.31 -9.89
CA ALA A 579 9.19 -4.64 -9.48
C ALA A 579 8.02 -5.64 -9.35
N THR A 580 6.92 -5.27 -8.69
CA THR A 580 5.76 -6.17 -8.53
C THR A 580 5.11 -6.55 -9.87
N ILE A 581 4.91 -5.58 -10.76
CA ILE A 581 4.32 -5.80 -12.10
C ILE A 581 5.21 -6.74 -12.93
N THR A 582 6.50 -6.41 -13.02
CA THR A 582 7.45 -7.10 -13.88
C THR A 582 7.82 -8.48 -13.36
N TYR A 583 7.84 -8.68 -12.04
CA TYR A 583 8.03 -10.00 -11.43
C TYR A 583 6.92 -10.97 -11.83
N GLN A 584 5.65 -10.59 -11.67
CA GLN A 584 4.51 -11.42 -12.10
C GLN A 584 4.58 -11.71 -13.60
N ALA A 585 4.76 -10.67 -14.42
CA ALA A 585 4.78 -10.80 -15.88
C ALA A 585 5.97 -11.63 -16.43
N GLY A 586 7.11 -11.65 -15.73
CA GLY A 586 8.23 -12.53 -16.08
C GLY A 586 7.96 -13.99 -15.72
N LEU A 587 7.25 -14.26 -14.63
CA LEU A 587 6.88 -15.60 -14.18
C LEU A 587 5.66 -16.18 -14.90
N THR A 588 4.74 -15.33 -15.37
CA THR A 588 3.61 -15.71 -16.23
C THR A 588 3.65 -14.87 -17.51
N PRO A 589 4.35 -15.34 -18.57
CA PRO A 589 4.50 -14.57 -19.80
C PRO A 589 3.17 -14.42 -20.56
N PRO A 590 3.06 -13.46 -21.49
CA PRO A 590 1.83 -13.24 -22.25
C PRO A 590 1.43 -14.49 -23.05
N GLY A 591 0.15 -14.84 -23.02
CA GLY A 591 -0.37 -16.09 -23.58
C GLY A 591 -0.09 -17.34 -22.73
N GLY A 592 0.66 -17.24 -21.62
CA GLY A 592 0.91 -18.35 -20.71
C GLY A 592 1.92 -19.37 -21.23
N PHE A 593 1.65 -20.64 -20.95
CA PHE A 593 2.54 -21.77 -21.19
C PHE A 593 1.89 -22.85 -22.05
N LEU A 594 2.69 -23.55 -22.85
CA LEU A 594 2.24 -24.75 -23.58
C LEU A 594 2.00 -25.90 -22.59
N VAL A 595 0.89 -26.61 -22.76
CA VAL A 595 0.44 -27.69 -21.84
C VAL A 595 0.93 -29.08 -22.27
N GLN A 596 1.20 -29.28 -23.56
CA GLN A 596 1.54 -30.56 -24.16
C GLN A 596 2.83 -30.47 -24.98
N ASP A 597 3.58 -31.56 -25.05
CA ASP A 597 4.74 -31.71 -25.95
C ASP A 597 4.28 -32.04 -27.38
N ASP A 598 4.85 -31.38 -28.38
CA ASP A 598 4.69 -31.74 -29.81
C ASP A 598 6.05 -31.97 -30.46
N ASN A 599 6.43 -33.26 -30.49
CA ASN A 599 7.66 -33.76 -31.08
C ASN A 599 7.78 -33.50 -32.60
N ARG A 600 6.70 -33.13 -33.32
CA ARG A 600 6.77 -32.79 -34.75
C ARG A 600 7.19 -31.35 -34.99
N THR A 601 6.90 -30.44 -34.06
CA THR A 601 7.26 -29.02 -34.16
C THR A 601 8.37 -28.60 -33.21
N GLY A 602 8.85 -29.50 -32.34
CA GLY A 602 9.90 -29.20 -31.36
C GLY A 602 9.39 -28.37 -30.18
N ARG A 603 8.08 -28.42 -29.91
CA ARG A 603 7.45 -27.70 -28.80
C ARG A 603 7.48 -28.54 -27.54
N HIS A 604 7.86 -27.92 -26.43
CA HIS A 604 7.88 -28.57 -25.12
C HIS A 604 6.84 -27.96 -24.18
N ALA A 605 6.25 -28.81 -23.34
CA ALA A 605 5.38 -28.36 -22.27
C ALA A 605 6.16 -27.44 -21.31
N GLY A 606 5.52 -26.35 -20.88
CA GLY A 606 6.12 -25.33 -20.02
C GLY A 606 6.95 -24.26 -20.74
N ASP A 607 7.10 -24.32 -22.07
CA ASP A 607 7.58 -23.18 -22.84
C ASP A 607 6.52 -22.07 -22.97
N ALA A 608 6.99 -20.83 -23.17
CA ALA A 608 6.09 -19.69 -23.31
C ALA A 608 5.41 -19.71 -24.67
N VAL A 609 4.09 -19.57 -24.71
CA VAL A 609 3.32 -19.58 -25.97
C VAL A 609 3.80 -18.46 -26.92
N LEU A 610 4.07 -17.28 -26.37
CA LEU A 610 4.65 -16.13 -27.08
C LEU A 610 6.05 -16.43 -27.67
N LEU A 611 6.87 -17.27 -27.03
CA LEU A 611 8.22 -17.60 -27.51
C LEU A 611 8.17 -18.43 -28.78
N ASN A 612 7.32 -19.47 -28.84
CA ASN A 612 7.26 -20.35 -29.99
C ASN A 612 6.72 -19.63 -31.24
N ASN A 613 5.58 -18.94 -31.11
CA ASN A 613 4.88 -18.38 -32.26
C ASN A 613 5.37 -16.96 -32.63
N TYR A 614 5.91 -16.20 -31.68
CA TYR A 614 6.38 -14.83 -31.90
C TYR A 614 7.73 -14.53 -31.21
N PRO A 615 8.81 -15.28 -31.51
CA PRO A 615 10.07 -15.22 -30.77
C PRO A 615 10.66 -13.80 -30.66
N ARG A 616 10.56 -12.98 -31.72
CA ARG A 616 11.01 -11.57 -31.67
C ARG A 616 10.23 -10.72 -30.65
N ARG A 617 8.94 -11.00 -30.43
CA ARG A 617 8.12 -10.35 -29.39
C ARG A 617 8.48 -10.83 -28.01
N TYR A 618 8.61 -12.15 -27.83
CA TYR A 618 9.03 -12.72 -26.55
C TYR A 618 10.38 -12.15 -26.11
N THR A 619 11.35 -12.08 -27.02
CA THR A 619 12.67 -11.50 -26.76
C THR A 619 12.58 -10.03 -26.35
N ALA A 620 11.80 -9.21 -27.07
CA ALA A 620 11.59 -7.81 -26.70
C ALA A 620 10.88 -7.66 -25.34
N PHE A 621 9.81 -8.44 -25.12
CA PHE A 621 9.08 -8.50 -23.85
C PHE A 621 10.01 -8.89 -22.68
N PHE A 622 10.71 -10.01 -22.80
CA PHE A 622 11.59 -10.56 -21.76
C PHE A 622 12.69 -9.59 -21.38
N TYR A 623 13.39 -8.98 -22.36
CA TYR A 623 14.45 -8.03 -22.05
C TYR A 623 13.92 -6.72 -21.47
N CYS A 624 12.87 -6.12 -22.05
CA CYS A 624 12.28 -4.88 -21.50
C CYS A 624 11.72 -5.08 -20.08
N ASN A 625 11.06 -6.22 -19.82
CA ASN A 625 10.55 -6.60 -18.51
C ASN A 625 11.67 -6.85 -17.50
N SER A 626 12.70 -7.62 -17.87
CA SER A 626 13.83 -7.95 -16.97
C SER A 626 14.70 -6.74 -16.65
N VAL A 627 14.95 -5.86 -17.62
CA VAL A 627 15.63 -4.57 -17.37
C VAL A 627 14.81 -3.72 -16.41
N SER A 628 13.49 -3.63 -16.61
CA SER A 628 12.62 -2.89 -15.69
C SER A 628 12.60 -3.48 -14.27
N PHE A 629 12.54 -4.82 -14.14
CA PHE A 629 12.63 -5.51 -12.85
C PHE A 629 13.96 -5.23 -12.14
N MET A 630 15.11 -5.44 -12.80
CA MET A 630 16.42 -5.29 -12.17
C MET A 630 16.76 -3.84 -11.83
N LEU A 631 16.39 -2.86 -12.68
CA LEU A 631 16.46 -1.44 -12.35
C LEU A 631 15.63 -1.13 -11.10
N SER A 632 14.42 -1.71 -11.00
CA SER A 632 13.52 -1.49 -9.87
C SER A 632 14.02 -2.10 -8.55
N ILE A 633 14.58 -3.31 -8.58
CA ILE A 633 15.22 -3.93 -7.41
C ILE A 633 16.46 -3.14 -6.97
N ALA A 634 17.29 -2.66 -7.91
CA ALA A 634 18.41 -1.79 -7.59
C ALA A 634 17.96 -0.46 -6.97
N LEU A 635 16.93 0.19 -7.52
CA LEU A 635 16.30 1.37 -6.91
C LEU A 635 15.85 1.09 -5.47
N ILE A 636 15.19 -0.05 -5.22
CA ILE A 636 14.74 -0.44 -3.87
C ILE A 636 15.93 -0.54 -2.91
N ILE A 637 16.98 -1.29 -3.26
CA ILE A 637 18.19 -1.48 -2.43
C ILE A 637 18.81 -0.11 -2.05
N LEU A 638 19.00 0.76 -3.04
CA LEU A 638 19.62 2.08 -2.88
C LEU A 638 18.75 3.05 -2.08
N LEU A 639 17.42 2.97 -2.22
CA LEU A 639 16.46 3.85 -1.54
C LEU A 639 16.14 3.37 -0.12
N VAL A 640 16.32 2.08 0.17
CA VAL A 640 16.26 1.53 1.54
C VAL A 640 17.47 1.98 2.35
N ASN A 641 18.70 1.76 1.84
CA ASN A 641 19.94 2.07 2.55
C ASN A 641 20.07 3.58 2.85
N PRO A 642 20.20 4.00 4.13
CA PRO A 642 20.24 5.42 4.52
C PRO A 642 21.45 6.19 3.98
N ASN A 643 22.57 5.49 3.76
CA ASN A 643 23.84 6.10 3.35
C ASN A 643 23.91 6.31 1.82
N LEU A 644 23.26 5.43 1.05
CA LEU A 644 23.32 5.46 -0.42
C LEU A 644 22.25 6.38 -1.05
N TYR A 645 21.07 6.54 -0.45
CA TYR A 645 19.99 7.30 -1.10
C TYR A 645 20.27 8.81 -1.22
N ARG A 646 21.06 9.41 -0.33
CA ARG A 646 21.29 10.87 -0.34
C ARG A 646 22.13 11.31 -1.55
N PRO A 647 23.33 10.76 -1.80
CA PRO A 647 24.11 11.11 -3.00
C PRO A 647 23.40 10.67 -4.29
N ALA A 648 22.79 9.48 -4.28
CA ALA A 648 22.07 8.93 -5.44
C ALA A 648 20.86 9.78 -5.91
N ILE A 649 20.26 10.58 -5.01
CA ILE A 649 19.23 11.55 -5.37
C ILE A 649 19.82 12.87 -5.88
N ARG A 650 20.98 13.30 -5.35
CA ARG A 650 21.70 14.51 -5.84
C ARG A 650 22.21 14.32 -7.27
N SER A 651 22.83 13.17 -7.57
CA SER A 651 23.34 12.83 -8.90
C SER A 651 22.27 12.62 -9.98
N ASN A 652 20.98 12.68 -9.63
CA ASN A 652 19.84 12.33 -10.49
C ASN A 652 19.84 10.89 -11.06
N ALA A 653 20.83 10.03 -10.76
CA ALA A 653 20.96 8.68 -11.31
C ALA A 653 19.70 7.82 -11.07
N LEU A 654 19.11 7.89 -9.87
CA LEU A 654 17.86 7.19 -9.55
C LEU A 654 16.67 7.67 -10.41
N SER A 655 16.70 8.91 -10.88
CA SER A 655 15.68 9.50 -11.75
C SER A 655 15.80 8.98 -13.19
N VAL A 656 17.03 8.83 -13.68
CA VAL A 656 17.33 8.21 -14.99
C VAL A 656 16.96 6.73 -14.96
N CYS A 657 17.37 6.02 -13.91
CA CYS A 657 17.03 4.62 -13.66
C CYS A 657 15.51 4.40 -13.58
N THR A 658 14.75 5.30 -12.93
CA THR A 658 13.28 5.25 -12.92
C THR A 658 12.69 5.48 -14.32
N ALA A 659 13.22 6.41 -15.10
CA ALA A 659 12.75 6.66 -16.47
C ALA A 659 13.02 5.46 -17.40
N ALA A 660 14.23 4.89 -17.35
CA ALA A 660 14.59 3.67 -18.07
C ALA A 660 13.72 2.48 -17.65
N GLY A 661 13.44 2.33 -16.35
CA GLY A 661 12.51 1.33 -15.81
C GLY A 661 11.10 1.47 -16.41
N LEU A 662 10.54 2.67 -16.43
CA LEU A 662 9.21 2.95 -17.01
C LEU A 662 9.17 2.73 -18.53
N ILE A 663 10.24 3.05 -19.26
CA ILE A 663 10.39 2.72 -20.68
C ILE A 663 10.41 1.19 -20.87
N GLY A 664 11.06 0.45 -19.98
CA GLY A 664 11.03 -1.01 -19.95
C GLY A 664 9.62 -1.59 -19.72
N ILE A 665 8.83 -1.00 -18.82
CA ILE A 665 7.40 -1.40 -18.66
C ILE A 665 6.63 -1.12 -19.96
N MET A 666 6.78 0.07 -20.54
CA MET A 666 6.07 0.46 -21.77
C MET A 666 6.41 -0.45 -22.96
N GLY A 667 7.70 -0.76 -23.15
CA GLY A 667 8.18 -1.70 -24.18
C GLY A 667 7.69 -3.12 -23.94
N GLY A 668 7.71 -3.60 -22.70
CA GLY A 668 7.16 -4.90 -22.31
C GLY A 668 5.66 -4.98 -22.60
N TYR A 669 4.86 -3.99 -22.18
CA TYR A 669 3.43 -3.93 -22.47
C TYR A 669 3.17 -3.99 -23.98
N ALA A 670 3.79 -3.10 -24.76
CA ALA A 670 3.57 -3.01 -26.21
C ALA A 670 4.06 -4.25 -26.99
N ALA A 671 5.06 -4.98 -26.48
CA ALA A 671 5.50 -6.25 -27.06
C ALA A 671 4.57 -7.42 -26.72
N GLY A 672 4.07 -7.47 -25.47
CA GLY A 672 3.35 -8.62 -24.91
C GLY A 672 1.82 -8.60 -25.03
N CYS A 673 1.16 -7.44 -24.97
CA CYS A 673 -0.32 -7.38 -24.94
C CYS A 673 -1.02 -7.63 -26.29
N THR A 674 -0.28 -7.84 -27.38
CA THR A 674 -0.85 -8.08 -28.71
C THR A 674 0.19 -8.68 -29.67
N GLN A 675 -0.23 -9.61 -30.52
CA GLN A 675 0.67 -10.27 -31.48
C GLN A 675 0.86 -9.48 -32.79
N HIS A 676 -0.05 -8.57 -33.14
CA HIS A 676 0.03 -7.84 -34.41
C HIS A 676 0.91 -6.58 -34.32
N LEU A 677 1.72 -6.33 -35.37
CA LEU A 677 2.63 -5.18 -35.36
C LEU A 677 1.87 -3.83 -35.37
N LYS A 678 0.75 -3.76 -36.09
CA LYS A 678 -0.08 -2.55 -36.22
C LYS A 678 -0.66 -2.07 -34.87
N THR A 679 -1.14 -3.00 -34.03
CA THR A 679 -1.67 -2.70 -32.68
C THR A 679 -0.57 -2.39 -31.68
N SER A 680 0.62 -2.96 -31.84
CA SER A 680 1.81 -2.61 -31.04
C SER A 680 2.31 -1.19 -31.37
N ILE A 681 2.40 -0.83 -32.66
CA ILE A 681 2.72 0.54 -33.11
C ILE A 681 1.71 1.55 -32.56
N TYR A 682 0.42 1.22 -32.56
CA TYR A 682 -0.62 2.07 -31.97
C TYR A 682 -0.31 2.45 -30.50
N ILE A 683 0.24 1.54 -29.69
CA ILE A 683 0.58 1.85 -28.28
C ILE A 683 1.73 2.86 -28.18
N PHE A 684 2.76 2.73 -29.02
CA PHE A 684 3.85 3.71 -29.08
C PHE A 684 3.39 5.07 -29.59
N VAL A 685 2.52 5.09 -30.61
CA VAL A 685 1.89 6.32 -31.12
C VAL A 685 1.00 6.96 -30.04
N LEU A 686 0.20 6.17 -29.32
CA LEU A 686 -0.64 6.63 -28.22
C LEU A 686 0.21 7.23 -27.08
N ALA A 687 1.31 6.58 -26.70
CA ALA A 687 2.26 7.11 -25.73
C ALA A 687 2.87 8.45 -26.19
N ALA A 688 3.31 8.54 -27.45
CA ALA A 688 3.83 9.77 -28.03
C ALA A 688 2.77 10.89 -28.10
N VAL A 689 1.52 10.58 -28.46
CA VAL A 689 0.40 11.53 -28.51
C VAL A 689 0.02 12.02 -27.12
N VAL A 690 -0.11 11.14 -26.11
CA VAL A 690 -0.44 11.56 -24.74
C VAL A 690 0.68 12.39 -24.14
N LEU A 691 1.95 12.01 -24.34
CA LEU A 691 3.11 12.78 -23.89
C LEU A 691 3.17 14.16 -24.56
N SER A 692 2.98 14.21 -25.89
CA SER A 692 2.97 15.47 -26.66
C SER A 692 1.80 16.36 -26.28
N THR A 693 0.62 15.80 -26.04
CA THR A 693 -0.57 16.53 -25.57
C THR A 693 -0.31 17.14 -24.19
N VAL A 694 0.37 16.42 -23.30
CA VAL A 694 0.77 16.91 -21.98
C VAL A 694 1.82 18.02 -22.07
N VAL A 695 2.80 17.92 -22.96
CA VAL A 695 3.78 19.00 -23.23
C VAL A 695 3.09 20.22 -23.83
N PHE A 696 2.19 20.04 -24.79
CA PHE A 696 1.38 21.11 -25.39
C PHE A 696 0.50 21.81 -24.35
N LEU A 697 -0.21 21.07 -23.50
CA LEU A 697 -0.96 21.63 -22.38
C LEU A 697 -0.05 22.36 -21.39
N ALA A 698 1.16 21.86 -21.12
CA ALA A 698 2.15 22.56 -20.30
C ALA A 698 2.53 23.92 -20.90
N ALA A 699 2.75 23.97 -22.23
CA ALA A 699 3.12 25.17 -22.98
C ALA A 699 1.96 26.18 -23.09
N VAL A 700 0.75 25.73 -23.46
CA VAL A 700 -0.44 26.59 -23.55
C VAL A 700 -0.75 27.25 -22.20
N PHE A 701 -0.74 26.48 -21.11
CA PHE A 701 -0.94 27.06 -19.78
C PHE A 701 0.24 27.93 -19.30
N LEU A 702 1.47 27.67 -19.78
CA LEU A 702 2.60 28.58 -19.54
C LEU A 702 2.39 29.92 -20.26
N VAL A 703 1.99 29.92 -21.54
CA VAL A 703 1.70 31.14 -22.31
C VAL A 703 0.54 31.93 -21.69
N ILE A 704 -0.54 31.25 -21.28
CA ILE A 704 -1.67 31.90 -20.57
C ILE A 704 -1.20 32.52 -19.23
N HIS A 705 -0.28 31.87 -18.52
CA HIS A 705 0.27 32.43 -17.28
C HIS A 705 1.25 33.58 -17.52
N LEU A 706 2.05 33.56 -18.60
CA LEU A 706 2.91 34.68 -18.97
C LEU A 706 2.04 35.89 -19.31
N ARG A 707 1.11 35.76 -20.26
CA ARG A 707 0.14 36.83 -20.58
C ARG A 707 -0.55 37.37 -19.32
N LYS A 708 -1.06 36.51 -18.43
CA LYS A 708 -1.70 36.96 -17.18
C LYS A 708 -0.72 37.63 -16.20
N LYS A 709 0.58 37.30 -16.21
CA LYS A 709 1.59 38.02 -15.44
C LYS A 709 1.81 39.43 -16.02
N ASP A 710 1.82 39.53 -17.34
CA ASP A 710 2.04 40.78 -18.08
C ASP A 710 0.81 41.70 -17.95
N ASP A 711 -0.41 41.15 -18.05
CA ASP A 711 -1.68 41.83 -17.74
C ASP A 711 -1.67 42.41 -16.32
N ASN A 712 -1.30 41.57 -15.33
CA ASN A 712 -1.18 41.99 -13.94
C ASN A 712 -0.14 43.12 -13.78
N ALA A 713 1.05 42.99 -14.37
CA ALA A 713 2.10 44.00 -14.29
C ALA A 713 1.66 45.34 -14.91
N ASN A 714 1.04 45.30 -16.10
CA ASN A 714 0.49 46.49 -16.75
C ASN A 714 -0.63 47.14 -15.94
N SER A 715 -1.46 46.36 -15.23
CA SER A 715 -2.48 46.89 -14.33
C SER A 715 -1.88 47.55 -13.07
N THR A 716 -0.82 46.99 -12.49
CA THR A 716 -0.10 47.61 -11.35
C THR A 716 0.61 48.89 -11.78
N ASN A 717 1.28 48.89 -12.92
CA ASN A 717 1.96 50.09 -13.44
C ASN A 717 0.95 51.21 -13.76
N ARG A 718 -0.24 50.88 -14.27
CA ARG A 718 -1.34 51.84 -14.49
C ARG A 718 -2.01 52.36 -13.20
N ALA A 719 -1.87 51.64 -12.08
CA ALA A 719 -2.29 52.14 -10.78
C ALA A 719 -1.25 53.12 -10.21
N ALA A 720 0.02 52.72 -10.17
CA ALA A 720 1.11 53.59 -9.71
C ALA A 720 1.22 54.89 -10.52
N ALA A 721 1.02 54.84 -11.85
CA ALA A 721 0.99 56.02 -12.72
C ALA A 721 -0.26 56.91 -12.56
N ARG A 722 -1.12 56.65 -11.57
CA ARG A 722 -2.26 57.52 -11.18
C ARG A 722 -2.13 58.09 -9.76
N GLU A 723 -1.13 57.67 -9.00
CA GLU A 723 -0.91 58.08 -7.60
C GLU A 723 0.28 59.07 -7.49
N ALA A 724 0.47 59.92 -8.50
CA ALA A 724 1.53 60.92 -8.57
C ALA A 724 0.96 62.35 -8.53
N PRO A 725 0.70 62.93 -7.35
CA PRO A 725 0.71 64.38 -7.16
C PRO A 725 2.16 64.91 -7.21
N GLY A 726 2.33 66.22 -7.43
CA GLY A 726 3.65 66.85 -7.62
C GLY A 726 4.12 67.74 -6.47
N GLU A 727 5.28 68.34 -6.72
CA GLU A 727 5.97 69.41 -5.98
C GLU A 727 6.59 69.04 -4.62
N GLU A 728 7.61 69.83 -4.24
CA GLU A 728 8.68 69.46 -3.32
C GLU A 728 8.73 70.42 -2.12
N GLN A 729 9.03 69.93 -0.90
CA GLN A 729 9.77 70.77 0.06
C GLN A 729 10.52 70.01 1.18
N GLU A 730 11.84 70.20 1.16
CA GLU A 730 12.83 70.36 2.24
C GLU A 730 12.80 69.57 3.59
N ALA A 731 13.95 68.93 3.83
CA ALA A 731 14.81 69.09 5.03
C ALA A 731 14.53 68.37 6.38
N ASN A 732 15.28 67.27 6.56
CA ASN A 732 16.34 67.11 7.59
C ASN A 732 16.04 66.50 8.99
N ALA A 733 17.06 65.79 9.49
CA ALA A 733 17.40 65.38 10.86
C ALA A 733 16.41 64.52 11.71
N GLY A 734 16.92 63.41 12.25
CA GLY A 734 16.24 62.64 13.30
C GLY A 734 16.76 61.21 13.47
N ALA A 735 17.80 60.99 14.28
CA ALA A 735 18.24 59.65 14.64
C ALA A 735 17.41 59.10 15.82
N GLY A 736 16.87 57.88 15.69
CA GLY A 736 16.06 57.26 16.74
C GLY A 736 15.83 55.76 16.54
N VAL A 737 16.58 54.94 17.27
CA VAL A 737 16.30 53.50 17.42
C VAL A 737 15.39 53.31 18.64
N PRO A 738 14.28 52.57 18.50
CA PRO A 738 13.95 51.62 19.56
C PRO A 738 13.45 50.26 19.04
N ASN A 739 14.16 49.21 19.49
CA ASN A 739 13.69 47.88 19.90
C ASN A 739 12.71 47.05 19.04
N ALA A 740 13.07 45.77 18.91
CA ALA A 740 12.19 44.72 18.40
C ALA A 740 11.14 44.29 19.42
N MET A 741 9.85 44.31 19.04
CA MET A 741 8.91 43.22 19.38
C MET A 741 7.68 43.17 18.43
N GLY A 742 7.93 42.90 17.15
CA GLY A 742 6.87 42.70 16.14
C GLY A 742 6.47 41.23 15.99
N GLY A 743 5.47 40.75 16.73
CA GLY A 743 4.94 39.40 16.55
C GLY A 743 4.34 39.19 15.15
N GLU A 744 4.68 38.08 14.47
CA GLU A 744 4.29 37.83 13.07
C GLU A 744 2.77 37.58 12.92
N GLN A 745 1.97 38.64 12.96
CA GLN A 745 0.52 38.63 12.93
C GLN A 745 -0.01 38.32 11.51
N ARG A 746 0.15 37.06 11.10
CA ARG A 746 -0.18 36.55 9.75
C ARG A 746 -1.65 36.76 9.40
N GLY A 747 -1.92 37.84 8.68
CA GLY A 747 -3.26 38.21 8.21
C GLY A 747 -3.99 37.11 7.43
N PRO A 748 -5.34 37.17 7.36
CA PRO A 748 -6.19 36.07 6.91
C PRO A 748 -5.94 35.61 5.47
N GLN A 749 -5.30 36.44 4.63
CA GLN A 749 -4.88 36.06 3.27
C GLN A 749 -3.79 34.97 3.27
N GLY A 750 -2.78 35.08 4.13
CA GLY A 750 -1.70 34.09 4.25
C GLY A 750 -2.21 32.72 4.72
N ALA A 751 -3.17 32.73 5.66
CA ALA A 751 -3.85 31.51 6.10
C ALA A 751 -4.64 30.83 4.97
N LYS A 752 -5.37 31.60 4.14
CA LYS A 752 -6.08 31.10 2.95
C LYS A 752 -5.11 30.49 1.93
N ALA A 753 -3.98 31.13 1.65
CA ALA A 753 -2.94 30.60 0.75
C ALA A 753 -2.34 29.28 1.26
N ARG A 754 -1.94 29.22 2.54
CA ARG A 754 -1.34 28.03 3.17
C ARG A 754 -2.31 26.84 3.23
N ARG A 755 -3.63 27.08 3.36
CA ARG A 755 -4.67 26.03 3.21
C ARG A 755 -4.74 25.52 1.77
N LYS A 756 -4.75 26.41 0.77
CA LYS A 756 -4.81 26.06 -0.66
C LYS A 756 -3.62 25.19 -1.12
N GLU A 757 -2.41 25.45 -0.61
CA GLU A 757 -1.23 24.64 -0.90
C GLU A 757 -1.32 23.24 -0.26
N LYS A 758 -1.66 23.16 1.04
CA LYS A 758 -1.86 21.87 1.75
C LYS A 758 -2.84 20.97 1.02
N ARG A 759 -3.98 21.52 0.55
CA ARG A 759 -5.00 20.83 -0.25
C ARG A 759 -4.47 20.29 -1.57
N ALA A 760 -3.72 21.11 -2.32
CA ALA A 760 -3.12 20.67 -3.58
C ALA A 760 -2.08 19.55 -3.36
N HIS A 761 -1.27 19.64 -2.31
CA HIS A 761 -0.31 18.60 -1.91
C HIS A 761 -1.01 17.30 -1.45
N ALA A 762 -2.13 17.39 -0.72
CA ALA A 762 -2.94 16.23 -0.37
C ALA A 762 -3.53 15.55 -1.63
N LYS A 763 -4.10 16.33 -2.56
CA LYS A 763 -4.69 15.78 -3.79
C LYS A 763 -3.66 15.01 -4.63
N ARG A 764 -2.46 15.56 -4.84
CA ARG A 764 -1.36 14.88 -5.56
C ARG A 764 -1.06 13.48 -5.02
N LYS A 765 -1.10 13.28 -3.70
CA LYS A 765 -0.82 11.96 -3.10
C LYS A 765 -1.87 10.92 -3.44
N TYR A 766 -3.15 11.30 -3.50
CA TYR A 766 -4.22 10.39 -3.90
C TYR A 766 -4.17 10.08 -5.40
N LEU A 767 -3.92 11.12 -6.23
CA LEU A 767 -3.76 10.96 -7.68
C LEU A 767 -2.53 10.11 -8.04
N MET A 768 -1.46 10.18 -7.24
CA MET A 768 -0.30 9.28 -7.32
C MET A 768 -0.65 7.82 -7.00
N LEU A 769 -1.34 7.56 -5.89
CA LEU A 769 -1.76 6.21 -5.53
C LEU A 769 -2.69 5.60 -6.59
N LEU A 770 -3.60 6.41 -7.15
CA LEU A 770 -4.52 5.96 -8.19
C LEU A 770 -3.81 5.66 -9.52
N GLY A 771 -2.93 6.53 -10.02
CA GLY A 771 -2.18 6.24 -11.24
C GLY A 771 -1.24 5.03 -11.10
N ILE A 772 -0.63 4.85 -9.92
CA ILE A 772 0.17 3.67 -9.59
C ILE A 772 -0.68 2.39 -9.64
N LEU A 773 -1.87 2.42 -9.04
CA LEU A 773 -2.81 1.31 -9.08
C LEU A 773 -3.23 0.95 -10.50
N VAL A 774 -3.68 1.96 -11.25
CA VAL A 774 -4.29 1.75 -12.56
C VAL A 774 -3.25 1.24 -13.57
N ALA A 775 -2.01 1.73 -13.50
CA ALA A 775 -0.90 1.17 -14.27
C ALA A 775 -0.66 -0.32 -13.97
N SER A 776 -0.81 -0.77 -12.71
CA SER A 776 -0.68 -2.18 -12.36
C SER A 776 -1.78 -3.04 -12.97
N VAL A 777 -3.05 -2.65 -12.79
CA VAL A 777 -4.19 -3.52 -13.17
C VAL A 777 -4.39 -3.57 -14.68
N THR A 778 -4.14 -2.46 -15.37
CA THR A 778 -4.21 -2.40 -16.83
C THR A 778 -3.06 -3.13 -17.50
N TYR A 779 -1.84 -3.09 -16.92
CA TYR A 779 -0.72 -3.89 -17.42
C TYR A 779 -1.03 -5.39 -17.35
N GLN A 780 -1.44 -5.90 -16.18
CA GLN A 780 -1.74 -7.33 -16.02
C GLN A 780 -2.91 -7.77 -16.90
N ALA A 781 -4.01 -6.99 -16.98
CA ALA A 781 -5.13 -7.29 -17.87
C ALA A 781 -4.78 -7.20 -19.37
N GLY A 782 -3.76 -6.42 -19.74
CA GLY A 782 -3.25 -6.38 -21.11
C GLY A 782 -2.46 -7.62 -21.51
N LEU A 783 -1.72 -8.23 -20.58
CA LEU A 783 -0.96 -9.47 -20.84
C LEU A 783 -1.81 -10.74 -20.68
N ALA A 784 -2.84 -10.69 -19.85
CA ALA A 784 -3.85 -11.74 -19.64
C ALA A 784 -5.23 -11.23 -20.12
N PRO A 785 -5.49 -11.22 -21.44
CA PRO A 785 -6.70 -10.64 -22.01
C PRO A 785 -7.98 -11.38 -21.57
N PRO A 786 -9.16 -10.72 -21.56
CA PRO A 786 -10.40 -11.33 -21.07
C PRO A 786 -10.82 -12.56 -21.89
N GLY A 787 -10.98 -13.70 -21.21
CA GLY A 787 -11.20 -15.00 -21.89
C GLY A 787 -9.93 -15.72 -22.31
N GLY A 788 -8.76 -15.21 -21.93
CA GLY A 788 -7.45 -15.83 -22.20
C GLY A 788 -6.97 -15.65 -23.63
N ALA A 789 -5.91 -16.39 -23.93
CA ALA A 789 -5.33 -16.54 -25.26
C ALA A 789 -5.28 -18.03 -25.62
N TRP A 790 -5.30 -18.34 -26.91
CA TRP A 790 -5.25 -19.72 -27.42
C TRP A 790 -4.00 -20.46 -26.93
N GLN A 791 -4.15 -21.72 -26.51
CA GLN A 791 -3.05 -22.55 -26.01
C GLN A 791 -2.43 -23.48 -27.07
N SER A 792 -3.15 -23.73 -28.16
CA SER A 792 -2.74 -24.60 -29.28
C SER A 792 -2.92 -23.90 -30.63
N ASN A 793 -2.33 -24.47 -31.69
CA ASN A 793 -2.58 -24.06 -33.07
C ASN A 793 -3.48 -25.14 -33.71
N ASP A 794 -4.66 -24.77 -34.21
CA ASP A 794 -5.59 -25.68 -34.90
C ASP A 794 -5.69 -25.42 -36.42
N GLY A 795 -5.03 -24.36 -36.91
CA GLY A 795 -5.06 -23.93 -38.32
C GLY A 795 -6.07 -22.81 -38.59
N THR A 796 -7.05 -22.60 -37.72
CA THR A 796 -7.92 -21.40 -37.70
C THR A 796 -7.43 -20.33 -36.73
N HIS A 797 -6.87 -20.75 -35.59
CA HIS A 797 -6.33 -19.91 -34.52
C HIS A 797 -4.85 -20.23 -34.26
N THR A 798 -4.11 -19.24 -33.77
CA THR A 798 -2.69 -19.37 -33.41
C THR A 798 -2.50 -19.19 -31.92
N ALA A 799 -1.76 -20.10 -31.28
CA ALA A 799 -1.52 -20.03 -29.84
C ALA A 799 -0.87 -18.68 -29.46
N GLY A 800 -1.42 -18.04 -28.44
CA GLY A 800 -1.01 -16.72 -27.96
C GLY A 800 -1.84 -15.55 -28.53
N ASP A 801 -2.67 -15.75 -29.56
CA ASP A 801 -3.67 -14.75 -29.94
C ASP A 801 -4.85 -14.72 -28.92
N PRO A 802 -5.44 -13.55 -28.61
CA PRO A 802 -6.51 -13.45 -27.61
C PRO A 802 -7.84 -14.07 -28.08
N VAL A 803 -8.41 -15.01 -27.32
CA VAL A 803 -9.63 -15.76 -27.73
C VAL A 803 -10.82 -14.84 -28.03
N MET A 804 -10.96 -13.76 -27.25
CA MET A 804 -12.02 -12.76 -27.46
C MET A 804 -11.86 -11.93 -28.74
N HIS A 805 -10.65 -11.82 -29.33
CA HIS A 805 -10.46 -11.10 -30.59
C HIS A 805 -11.26 -11.76 -31.72
N ASP A 806 -11.29 -13.10 -31.75
CA ASP A 806 -11.83 -13.81 -32.90
C ASP A 806 -13.36 -13.95 -32.78
N TYR A 807 -13.86 -14.46 -31.64
CA TYR A 807 -15.29 -14.68 -31.42
C TYR A 807 -16.08 -13.42 -31.04
N ARG A 808 -15.42 -12.37 -30.53
CA ARG A 808 -16.10 -11.18 -29.97
C ARG A 808 -15.36 -9.87 -30.30
N ARG A 809 -14.75 -9.79 -31.49
CA ARG A 809 -13.83 -8.73 -31.96
C ARG A 809 -14.15 -7.30 -31.51
N ALA A 810 -15.39 -6.85 -31.65
CA ALA A 810 -15.80 -5.50 -31.26
C ALA A 810 -15.64 -5.23 -29.75
N ARG A 811 -15.94 -6.22 -28.89
CA ARG A 811 -15.73 -6.14 -27.43
C ARG A 811 -14.25 -6.20 -27.09
N TYR A 812 -13.49 -7.09 -27.73
CA TYR A 812 -12.04 -7.15 -27.56
C TYR A 812 -11.36 -5.83 -27.92
N LEU A 813 -11.70 -5.21 -29.06
CA LEU A 813 -11.11 -3.92 -29.47
C LEU A 813 -11.49 -2.79 -28.50
N ALA A 814 -12.74 -2.74 -28.04
CA ALA A 814 -13.16 -1.77 -27.03
C ALA A 814 -12.39 -1.94 -25.70
N PHE A 815 -12.21 -3.18 -25.25
CA PHE A 815 -11.35 -3.51 -24.11
C PHE A 815 -9.90 -3.08 -24.33
N PHE A 816 -9.28 -3.54 -25.43
CA PHE A 816 -7.86 -3.36 -25.72
C PHE A 816 -7.49 -1.87 -25.81
N TYR A 817 -8.26 -1.07 -26.53
CA TYR A 817 -7.99 0.36 -26.68
C TYR A 817 -8.25 1.14 -25.38
N SER A 818 -9.31 0.81 -24.63
CA SER A 818 -9.63 1.53 -23.38
C SER A 818 -8.65 1.16 -22.26
N ASN A 819 -8.28 -0.12 -22.12
CA ASN A 819 -7.27 -0.61 -21.18
C ASN A 819 -5.88 -0.02 -21.49
N SER A 820 -5.48 0.00 -22.76
CA SER A 820 -4.19 0.59 -23.17
C SER A 820 -4.16 2.11 -23.01
N THR A 821 -5.28 2.79 -23.23
CA THR A 821 -5.40 4.24 -22.96
C THR A 821 -5.24 4.54 -21.47
N SER A 822 -5.86 3.73 -20.61
CA SER A 822 -5.72 3.82 -19.16
C SER A 822 -4.28 3.49 -18.70
N PHE A 823 -3.65 2.43 -19.24
CA PHE A 823 -2.24 2.15 -18.98
C PHE A 823 -1.30 3.31 -19.36
N VAL A 824 -1.44 3.87 -20.56
CA VAL A 824 -0.62 5.00 -21.01
C VAL A 824 -0.90 6.26 -20.19
N ALA A 825 -2.16 6.57 -19.90
CA ALA A 825 -2.56 7.72 -19.10
C ALA A 825 -1.99 7.65 -17.67
N SER A 826 -2.06 6.48 -17.04
CA SER A 826 -1.57 6.24 -15.68
C SER A 826 -0.03 6.24 -15.59
N VAL A 827 0.69 5.68 -16.56
CA VAL A 827 2.16 5.84 -16.67
C VAL A 827 2.54 7.30 -16.88
N VAL A 828 1.81 8.06 -17.70
CA VAL A 828 2.08 9.49 -17.88
C VAL A 828 1.78 10.27 -16.58
N VAL A 829 0.72 9.95 -15.83
CA VAL A 829 0.48 10.49 -14.48
C VAL A 829 1.68 10.23 -13.56
N VAL A 830 2.21 9.01 -13.53
CA VAL A 830 3.42 8.64 -12.77
C VAL A 830 4.62 9.52 -13.16
N VAL A 831 4.88 9.70 -14.46
CA VAL A 831 5.96 10.57 -14.96
C VAL A 831 5.77 12.03 -14.53
N LEU A 832 4.54 12.57 -14.63
CA LEU A 832 4.24 13.96 -14.26
C LEU A 832 4.34 14.23 -12.75
N LEU A 833 4.31 13.17 -11.94
CA LEU A 833 4.49 13.21 -10.48
C LEU A 833 5.96 13.16 -10.03
N LEU A 834 6.92 12.95 -10.94
CA LEU A 834 8.35 13.04 -10.62
C LEU A 834 8.83 14.48 -10.30
N PRO A 835 8.59 15.53 -11.13
CA PRO A 835 9.31 16.80 -11.01
C PRO A 835 8.67 17.77 -10.00
N GLU A 836 9.31 18.02 -8.84
CA GLU A 836 8.73 18.89 -7.78
C GLU A 836 8.56 20.35 -8.19
N SER A 837 9.35 20.83 -9.16
CA SER A 837 9.27 22.19 -9.71
C SER A 837 7.92 22.49 -10.39
N LEU A 838 7.41 21.57 -11.21
CA LEU A 838 6.15 21.73 -11.95
C LEU A 838 4.94 21.71 -11.02
N HIS A 839 5.01 20.98 -9.92
CA HIS A 839 3.90 20.86 -8.96
C HIS A 839 3.45 22.18 -8.36
N LYS A 840 4.34 23.18 -8.18
CA LYS A 840 3.94 24.49 -7.64
C LYS A 840 2.88 25.20 -8.48
N LYS A 841 2.77 24.90 -9.79
CA LYS A 841 1.88 25.58 -10.73
C LYS A 841 0.45 25.03 -10.65
N TRP A 842 -0.55 25.91 -10.51
CA TRP A 842 -1.95 25.51 -10.30
C TRP A 842 -2.54 24.76 -11.51
N TRP A 843 -2.13 25.11 -12.73
CA TRP A 843 -2.59 24.43 -13.95
C TRP A 843 -2.14 22.96 -14.06
N TRP A 844 -1.03 22.61 -13.42
CA TRP A 844 -0.52 21.23 -13.39
C TRP A 844 -1.48 20.29 -12.64
N LEU A 845 -2.16 20.82 -11.63
CA LEU A 845 -3.25 20.13 -10.95
C LEU A 845 -4.51 20.01 -11.84
N GLY A 846 -4.65 20.83 -12.88
CA GLY A 846 -5.72 20.75 -13.87
C GLY A 846 -5.50 19.60 -14.86
N VAL A 847 -4.37 19.61 -15.57
CA VAL A 847 -3.97 18.57 -16.54
C VAL A 847 -4.07 17.17 -15.92
N MET A 848 -3.42 16.96 -14.77
CA MET A 848 -3.43 15.68 -14.05
C MET A 848 -4.83 15.20 -13.66
N ASN A 849 -5.81 16.09 -13.39
CA ASN A 849 -7.19 15.66 -13.15
C ASN A 849 -7.86 15.17 -14.43
N ALA A 850 -7.63 15.83 -15.57
CA ALA A 850 -8.21 15.44 -16.85
C ALA A 850 -7.67 14.08 -17.30
N THR A 851 -6.35 13.87 -17.18
CA THR A 851 -5.71 12.57 -17.44
C THR A 851 -6.31 11.46 -16.57
N ILE A 852 -6.61 11.74 -15.29
CA ILE A 852 -7.16 10.74 -14.36
C ILE A 852 -8.67 10.49 -14.55
N VAL A 853 -9.44 11.45 -15.07
CA VAL A 853 -10.82 11.20 -15.50
C VAL A 853 -10.84 10.34 -16.76
N LEU A 854 -9.92 10.58 -17.71
CA LEU A 854 -9.72 9.73 -18.89
C LEU A 854 -9.28 8.31 -18.49
N ASP A 855 -8.39 8.20 -17.50
CA ASP A 855 -7.88 6.94 -16.94
C ASP A 855 -9.01 6.09 -16.33
N LEU A 856 -9.80 6.68 -15.42
CA LEU A 856 -10.95 6.02 -14.80
C LEU A 856 -12.04 5.66 -15.83
N LEU A 857 -12.27 6.49 -16.85
CA LEU A 857 -13.20 6.19 -17.93
C LEU A 857 -12.71 5.01 -18.78
N GLY A 858 -11.41 4.96 -19.11
CA GLY A 858 -10.78 3.86 -19.84
C GLY A 858 -10.90 2.53 -19.09
N LEU A 859 -10.57 2.53 -17.79
CA LEU A 859 -10.72 1.38 -16.90
C LEU A 859 -12.18 0.88 -16.86
N LEU A 860 -13.15 1.80 -16.76
CA LEU A 860 -14.57 1.48 -16.62
C LEU A 860 -15.18 0.92 -17.92
N ILE A 861 -14.78 1.46 -19.09
CA ILE A 861 -15.15 0.91 -20.40
C ILE A 861 -14.48 -0.46 -20.62
N ALA A 862 -13.20 -0.61 -20.26
CA ALA A 862 -12.48 -1.88 -20.37
C ALA A 862 -13.14 -2.98 -19.52
N TYR A 863 -13.49 -2.68 -18.27
CA TYR A 863 -14.22 -3.63 -17.41
C TYR A 863 -15.55 -4.05 -18.02
N ALA A 864 -16.36 -3.09 -18.51
CA ALA A 864 -17.65 -3.38 -19.14
C ALA A 864 -17.52 -4.24 -20.40
N ALA A 865 -16.54 -3.95 -21.26
CA ALA A 865 -16.30 -4.68 -22.51
C ALA A 865 -15.76 -6.10 -22.27
N GLY A 866 -14.78 -6.26 -21.36
CA GLY A 866 -14.09 -7.53 -21.11
C GLY A 866 -14.84 -8.53 -20.22
N SER A 867 -15.60 -8.04 -19.23
CA SER A 867 -16.35 -8.93 -18.32
C SER A 867 -17.66 -9.45 -18.93
N SER A 868 -18.34 -8.64 -19.75
CA SER A 868 -19.72 -8.92 -20.18
C SER A 868 -19.81 -9.79 -21.43
N ARG A 869 -20.28 -11.03 -21.27
CA ARG A 869 -20.39 -12.02 -22.36
C ARG A 869 -21.72 -12.05 -23.09
N THR A 870 -22.80 -11.63 -22.44
CA THR A 870 -24.13 -11.49 -23.06
C THR A 870 -24.55 -10.03 -23.13
N TRP A 871 -25.48 -9.70 -24.04
CA TRP A 871 -26.11 -8.38 -24.07
C TRP A 871 -26.83 -8.05 -22.74
N LYS A 872 -27.53 -9.02 -22.13
CA LYS A 872 -28.22 -8.84 -20.84
C LYS A 872 -27.25 -8.43 -19.72
N THR A 873 -26.15 -9.17 -19.54
CA THR A 873 -25.09 -8.83 -18.58
C THR A 873 -24.43 -7.49 -18.92
N SER A 874 -24.24 -7.21 -20.21
CA SER A 874 -23.63 -5.97 -20.70
C SER A 874 -24.50 -4.75 -20.38
N VAL A 875 -25.82 -4.85 -20.47
CA VAL A 875 -26.74 -3.75 -20.10
C VAL A 875 -26.65 -3.43 -18.61
N VAL A 876 -26.59 -4.44 -17.73
CA VAL A 876 -26.46 -4.20 -16.28
C VAL A 876 -25.12 -3.53 -15.94
N VAL A 877 -24.00 -4.02 -16.47
CA VAL A 877 -22.69 -3.38 -16.23
C VAL A 877 -22.64 -1.99 -16.85
N SER A 878 -23.15 -1.79 -18.08
CA SER A 878 -23.27 -0.46 -18.69
C SER A 878 -24.21 0.48 -17.92
N ALA A 879 -25.26 -0.01 -17.26
CA ALA A 879 -26.12 0.80 -16.40
C ALA A 879 -25.38 1.24 -15.12
N LEU A 880 -24.58 0.37 -14.52
CA LEU A 880 -23.67 0.73 -13.42
C LEU A 880 -22.63 1.76 -13.88
N VAL A 881 -22.01 1.56 -15.05
CA VAL A 881 -21.11 2.54 -15.69
C VAL A 881 -21.79 3.89 -15.86
N LEU A 882 -23.00 3.92 -16.43
CA LEU A 882 -23.75 5.15 -16.67
C LEU A 882 -24.20 5.83 -15.38
N ALA A 883 -24.55 5.07 -14.33
CA ALA A 883 -24.84 5.65 -13.01
C ALA A 883 -23.61 6.32 -12.38
N VAL A 884 -22.43 5.70 -12.50
CA VAL A 884 -21.14 6.28 -12.07
C VAL A 884 -20.83 7.55 -12.87
N LEU A 885 -20.99 7.51 -14.20
CA LEU A 885 -20.73 8.67 -15.08
C LEU A 885 -21.76 9.81 -14.89
N ALA A 886 -23.03 9.49 -14.64
CA ALA A 886 -24.05 10.47 -14.28
C ALA A 886 -23.73 11.15 -12.95
N TYR A 887 -23.31 10.38 -11.93
CA TYR A 887 -22.84 10.92 -10.66
C TYR A 887 -21.64 11.87 -10.84
N PHE A 888 -20.64 11.48 -11.64
CA PHE A 888 -19.53 12.35 -12.02
C PHE A 888 -20.01 13.65 -12.70
N ALA A 889 -20.89 13.54 -13.69
CA ALA A 889 -21.40 14.69 -14.45
C ALA A 889 -22.19 15.66 -13.56
N ILE A 890 -23.09 15.15 -12.72
CA ILE A 890 -23.84 15.92 -11.71
C ILE A 890 -22.88 16.66 -10.76
N HIS A 891 -21.83 16.00 -10.27
CA HIS A 891 -20.84 16.66 -9.42
C HIS A 891 -20.01 17.72 -10.16
N VAL A 892 -19.66 17.50 -11.44
CA VAL A 892 -18.97 18.51 -12.27
C VAL A 892 -19.87 19.73 -12.53
N LEU A 893 -21.16 19.51 -12.80
CA LEU A 893 -22.17 20.55 -12.94
C LEU A 893 -22.34 21.37 -11.64
N LEU A 894 -22.55 20.71 -10.51
CA LEU A 894 -22.65 21.36 -9.18
C LEU A 894 -21.40 22.19 -8.87
N SER A 895 -20.20 21.61 -9.06
CA SER A 895 -18.91 22.30 -8.87
C SER A 895 -18.72 23.50 -9.81
N SER A 896 -19.36 23.48 -10.97
CA SER A 896 -19.35 24.58 -11.94
C SER A 896 -20.35 25.67 -11.59
N CYS A 897 -21.59 25.33 -11.20
CA CYS A 897 -22.59 26.30 -10.75
C CYS A 897 -22.15 27.04 -9.47
N VAL A 898 -21.55 26.34 -8.49
CA VAL A 898 -20.98 26.97 -7.28
C VAL A 898 -19.82 27.93 -7.61
N ARG A 899 -19.06 27.69 -8.69
CA ARG A 899 -18.06 28.65 -9.20
C ARG A 899 -18.67 29.81 -9.97
N ARG A 900 -19.81 29.61 -10.64
CA ARG A 900 -20.51 30.65 -11.41
C ARG A 900 -21.22 31.62 -10.46
N GLY A 901 -21.93 31.12 -9.46
CA GLY A 901 -22.55 31.94 -8.41
C GLY A 901 -21.55 32.83 -7.66
N LYS A 902 -20.34 32.33 -7.38
CA LYS A 902 -19.22 33.13 -6.81
C LYS A 902 -18.54 34.10 -7.79
N LYS A 903 -19.11 34.30 -8.97
CA LYS A 903 -18.74 35.34 -9.96
C LYS A 903 -19.91 36.25 -10.35
N THR A 904 -21.12 35.99 -9.84
CA THR A 904 -22.35 36.70 -10.23
C THR A 904 -23.10 37.28 -9.03
N ALA A 905 -22.52 37.24 -7.83
CA ALA A 905 -22.86 38.23 -6.82
C ALA A 905 -22.23 39.56 -7.28
N PRO A 906 -23.00 40.65 -7.45
CA PRO A 906 -22.41 41.96 -7.62
C PRO A 906 -21.67 42.36 -6.34
N ASP A 907 -20.56 43.09 -6.46
CA ASP A 907 -19.97 43.75 -5.31
C ASP A 907 -20.94 44.83 -4.83
N SER A 908 -21.62 44.57 -3.69
CA SER A 908 -22.46 45.56 -3.03
C SER A 908 -21.58 46.74 -2.63
N PRO A 909 -21.89 47.99 -3.02
CA PRO A 909 -21.15 49.13 -2.54
C PRO A 909 -21.28 49.19 -1.01
N SER A 910 -20.14 49.28 -0.33
CA SER A 910 -20.11 49.62 1.09
C SER A 910 -20.77 51.00 1.28
N PRO A 911 -21.60 51.21 2.32
CA PRO A 911 -22.05 52.55 2.66
C PRO A 911 -20.84 53.46 2.95
N PRO A 912 -20.92 54.77 2.66
CA PRO A 912 -19.83 55.70 2.95
C PRO A 912 -19.60 55.79 4.47
N GLN A 913 -18.33 55.84 4.88
CA GLN A 913 -17.94 55.81 6.30
C GLN A 913 -18.16 57.16 7.04
N ASP A 914 -18.64 58.18 6.33
CA ASP A 914 -18.79 59.56 6.83
C ASP A 914 -20.00 59.76 7.77
N GLN A 915 -20.78 58.71 8.03
CA GLN A 915 -21.94 58.76 8.92
C GLN A 915 -21.69 58.12 10.31
N GLU A 916 -20.82 57.10 10.38
CA GLU A 916 -20.45 56.41 11.64
C GLU A 916 -19.60 57.35 12.54
N ASN A 917 -18.66 58.09 11.94
CA ASN A 917 -17.82 59.10 12.62
C ASN A 917 -18.59 60.33 13.16
N ARG A 918 -19.89 60.47 12.85
CA ARG A 918 -20.70 61.62 13.28
C ARG A 918 -21.48 61.31 14.56
N GLU A 919 -21.92 60.08 14.76
CA GLU A 919 -22.65 59.67 15.96
C GLU A 919 -21.70 59.43 17.15
N GLU A 920 -20.47 58.93 16.95
CA GLU A 920 -19.47 58.83 18.03
C GLU A 920 -19.04 60.22 18.58
N ASN A 921 -18.92 61.25 17.73
CA ASN A 921 -18.53 62.59 18.18
C ASN A 921 -19.65 63.34 18.93
N GLU A 922 -20.93 63.11 18.61
CA GLU A 922 -22.04 63.70 19.39
C GLU A 922 -22.25 62.97 20.73
N ALA A 923 -21.85 61.70 20.86
CA ALA A 923 -21.81 60.98 22.12
C ALA A 923 -20.69 61.49 23.05
N ALA A 924 -19.49 61.71 22.51
CA ALA A 924 -18.31 62.13 23.28
C ALA A 924 -18.44 63.52 23.95
N THR A 925 -19.37 64.36 23.49
CA THR A 925 -19.54 65.74 24.00
C THR A 925 -20.58 65.85 25.15
N LYS A 926 -21.07 64.72 25.71
CA LYS A 926 -22.16 64.71 26.72
C LYS A 926 -21.82 64.10 28.09
N GLU A 927 -20.60 63.63 28.32
CA GLU A 927 -20.16 63.07 29.62
C GLU A 927 -19.21 64.00 30.42
N VAL A 928 -19.33 65.32 30.25
CA VAL A 928 -18.45 66.32 30.95
C VAL A 928 -19.26 67.37 31.75
N GLU A 929 -20.58 67.25 31.84
CA GLU A 929 -21.40 68.17 32.66
C GLU A 929 -22.47 67.43 33.50
N LEU A 930 -22.84 68.03 34.63
CA LEU A 930 -23.75 67.53 35.67
C LEU A 930 -23.32 66.27 36.42
N GLN A 931 -22.24 66.40 37.20
CA GLN A 931 -22.17 65.74 38.51
C GLN A 931 -22.12 66.81 39.62
N GLY A 932 -23.30 67.11 40.18
CA GLY A 932 -23.55 68.15 41.19
C GLY A 932 -24.74 67.77 42.10
N PRO A 933 -24.87 68.33 43.32
CA PRO A 933 -25.03 67.45 44.47
C PRO A 933 -26.39 67.51 45.21
N ALA A 934 -26.59 66.46 46.04
CA ALA A 934 -27.37 66.42 47.28
C ALA A 934 -28.89 66.66 47.23
N CYS A 935 -29.68 65.61 47.49
CA CYS A 935 -30.15 65.27 48.85
C CYS A 935 -30.44 63.76 48.95
#